data_AF-A0A9K3KI85-F1
#
_entry.id   AF-A0A9K3KI85-F1
#
_cell.length_a   1.000
_cell.length_b   1.000
_cell.length_c   1.000
_cell.angle_alpha   90.00
_cell.angle_beta   90.00
_cell.angle_gamma   90.00
#
_symmetry.space_group_name_H-M   'P 1'
#
loop_
_entity.id
_entity.type
_entity.pdbx_description
1 polymer ?
#
loop_
_entity_poly.entity_id
_entity_poly.type
_entity_poly.pdbx_seq_one_letter_code
_entity_poly.pdbx_strand_id
1 'polypeptide(L)'
;MDSTTFCNDRSGASCHRRGNTAKRTNLKRKNPSTAPRRRETTDVIFLRNEKFLVAGLLVAALVWIDVSFRRSPSSRYASRRENYSSDLVRPAGSRYDQNVFHFHNRHHGHLRPFHDDLNHHEKQIPFHLGGINEFANIPPMADAIVVGSGLAGLTAALTILDRGGTVIVFEKEPILGGNSNKASSGINACCLAEDQKWNDTLALFRDDTVLSAGRIADMDLIDTLVGNSANAVKWLHQRLGIDLSVLAQLGGHRRKRTHRPKKGFVGAEIMAAMETGIRAYEPTGRATIYLNTQVQQLITDDDRILGVVTESLHGEYGKLRSDHVILATGGFASDRSHGSFLEKFRPDLVNMPATAGAFSTGDGIAMAEILGAATTDMEKIQLHPTGFVDPANRASPNKVLAAEMLRGVGGILLDGTGRRFCNELGTRDYVSNQMMKYKTKGGLPKLRHDEQSKFYLLLSEAAARDAQRHVNAYVSQGLLTKLHGIDELSKHLSIPRRILSTTLLNYRNSASYGRDEFGKSVFENVPTADFDSEAFVVGEVTPVLHYCMGGLTIDTEGNVLRSDGTWIEGLYAAGEVTGGVHGNNRLGGNSLLECAVFGGIIGRNVPIDEIQGTPSAERISKEVEEPADIISMEEVAKHASPGDCWVALYGTVYDLSTFAEQHPGGARTILSLAGTDGTKIFDNIHSPHMLDILKDRIVGILERTAEPLDDPSDDLHLRNIYTQELKQHSSKDNMWVILHGTVYDLTDFSKGHPGGAFLIQKLAGKDGTDQFQVFHAPEKLDMIRRYAVGSFTEEDGVLEAGLA
;
A
#
# COMPACT_ATOMS: atom_id res chain seq x y z
N MET A 1 -2.21 -26.05 47.18
CA MET A 1 -2.44 -27.28 46.39
C MET A 1 -1.28 -27.40 45.40
N ASP A 2 -0.03 -27.59 45.84
CA ASP A 2 0.58 -28.62 46.72
C ASP A 2 0.93 -29.86 45.87
N SER A 3 2.17 -30.17 45.49
CA SER A 3 3.46 -30.31 46.22
C SER A 3 3.71 -31.70 46.82
N THR A 4 4.50 -32.53 46.12
CA THR A 4 5.52 -33.49 46.62
C THR A 4 6.25 -34.06 45.38
N THR A 5 7.57 -34.06 45.22
CA THR A 5 8.71 -34.49 46.07
C THR A 5 8.97 -35.99 46.03
N PHE A 6 10.17 -36.36 45.55
CA PHE A 6 10.84 -37.65 45.79
C PHE A 6 12.34 -37.37 46.04
N CYS A 7 13.03 -38.25 46.77
CA CYS A 7 14.38 -38.01 47.30
C CYS A 7 15.28 -39.27 47.26
N ASN A 8 16.51 -39.11 47.76
CA ASN A 8 17.52 -40.13 48.11
C ASN A 8 18.53 -40.50 46.99
N ASP A 9 19.83 -40.73 47.25
CA ASP A 9 20.57 -40.62 48.52
C ASP A 9 22.11 -40.49 48.36
N ARG A 10 22.80 -39.94 49.39
CA ARG A 10 24.21 -40.22 49.83
C ARG A 10 25.38 -40.02 48.82
N SER A 11 26.67 -39.89 49.21
CA SER A 11 27.34 -39.47 50.47
C SER A 11 28.87 -39.31 50.24
N GLY A 12 29.57 -38.47 51.01
CA GLY A 12 31.05 -38.44 51.04
C GLY A 12 31.64 -37.19 51.71
N ALA A 13 32.81 -37.28 52.37
CA ALA A 13 33.35 -36.18 53.20
C ALA A 13 34.90 -36.17 53.36
N SER A 14 35.39 -35.06 53.94
CA SER A 14 36.69 -34.84 54.62
C SER A 14 37.92 -34.29 53.83
N CYS A 15 38.08 -32.97 53.95
CA CYS A 15 39.28 -32.19 54.32
C CYS A 15 40.70 -32.85 54.36
N HIS A 16 41.69 -32.19 53.73
CA HIS A 16 43.06 -32.04 54.28
C HIS A 16 43.73 -30.70 53.89
N ARG A 17 44.99 -30.43 54.34
CA ARG A 17 45.48 -29.06 54.63
C ARG A 17 47.01 -28.87 54.47
N ARG A 18 47.45 -27.66 54.05
CA ARG A 18 48.85 -27.10 53.98
C ARG A 18 49.75 -27.63 52.83
N GLY A 19 50.73 -26.88 52.30
CA GLY A 19 51.05 -25.43 52.44
C GLY A 19 52.51 -25.05 52.05
N ASN A 20 52.78 -23.73 51.87
CA ASN A 20 54.10 -23.06 51.69
C ASN A 20 54.89 -23.36 50.37
N THR A 21 55.84 -22.53 49.87
CA THR A 21 56.47 -21.30 50.44
C THR A 21 56.82 -20.21 49.39
N ALA A 22 56.85 -18.97 49.86
CA ALA A 22 57.05 -17.68 49.19
C ALA A 22 58.42 -17.36 48.55
N LYS A 23 58.45 -16.25 47.77
CA LYS A 23 59.54 -15.24 47.79
C LYS A 23 58.98 -13.81 47.67
N ARG A 24 59.73 -12.81 48.16
CA ARG A 24 59.38 -11.37 48.22
C ARG A 24 60.41 -10.52 47.43
N THR A 25 60.02 -9.32 46.99
CA THR A 25 60.42 -7.98 47.53
C THR A 25 59.43 -6.91 47.00
N ASN A 26 58.84 -5.98 47.78
CA ASN A 26 59.38 -4.84 48.57
C ASN A 26 60.06 -3.77 47.67
N LEU A 27 59.85 -2.43 47.75
CA LEU A 27 59.48 -1.45 48.81
C LEU A 27 58.86 -0.17 48.11
N LYS A 28 58.35 0.97 48.67
CA LYS A 28 58.06 1.52 50.03
C LYS A 28 57.02 2.70 50.00
N ARG A 29 55.87 2.54 50.68
CA ARG A 29 54.90 3.52 51.30
C ARG A 29 55.17 5.05 51.34
N LYS A 30 54.07 5.86 51.33
CA LYS A 30 53.54 6.59 52.53
C LYS A 30 52.12 7.21 52.38
N ASN A 31 51.50 7.51 53.53
CA ASN A 31 50.22 8.19 53.85
C ASN A 31 50.43 8.81 55.29
N PRO A 32 49.52 9.53 56.02
CA PRO A 32 48.04 9.58 55.91
C PRO A 32 47.25 10.89 56.29
N SER A 33 45.93 10.84 56.10
CA SER A 33 44.85 11.27 57.04
C SER A 33 44.27 12.70 57.13
N THR A 34 42.97 12.71 57.49
CA THR A 34 42.09 13.78 58.07
C THR A 34 41.43 14.81 57.14
N ALA A 35 40.21 15.20 57.55
CA ALA A 35 39.33 16.25 57.03
C ALA A 35 38.77 17.04 58.26
N PRO A 36 38.10 18.22 58.16
CA PRO A 36 36.73 18.30 57.59
C PRO A 36 36.23 19.71 57.10
N ARG A 37 34.92 19.79 56.77
CA ARG A 37 33.98 20.96 56.80
C ARG A 37 34.02 22.07 55.71
N ARG A 38 32.91 22.10 54.96
CA ARG A 38 31.97 23.23 54.66
C ARG A 38 32.47 24.61 54.17
N ARG A 39 31.76 25.08 53.11
CA ARG A 39 31.58 26.49 52.64
C ARG A 39 32.85 27.12 52.02
N GLU A 40 32.76 28.20 51.23
CA GLU A 40 31.66 29.16 51.01
C GLU A 40 31.53 29.62 49.53
N THR A 41 30.57 30.50 49.25
CA THR A 41 30.35 31.17 47.95
C THR A 41 31.32 32.34 47.73
N THR A 42 31.54 32.77 46.48
CA THR A 42 32.06 34.13 46.19
C THR A 42 31.57 34.62 44.81
N ASP A 43 31.27 35.91 44.72
CA ASP A 43 30.59 36.56 43.60
C ASP A 43 31.55 37.14 42.52
N VAL A 44 30.94 37.56 41.41
CA VAL A 44 31.55 38.35 40.33
C VAL A 44 31.57 39.84 40.68
N ILE A 45 32.63 40.57 40.32
CA ILE A 45 32.55 42.03 40.05
C ILE A 45 33.65 42.52 39.08
N PHE A 46 33.36 43.65 38.43
CA PHE A 46 34.04 44.28 37.29
C PHE A 46 35.45 44.86 37.54
N LEU A 47 36.19 45.13 36.44
CA LEU A 47 36.64 46.46 35.95
C LEU A 47 37.27 46.30 34.53
N ARG A 48 36.70 46.85 33.43
CA ARG A 48 36.86 48.22 32.86
C ARG A 48 38.23 48.56 32.24
N ASN A 49 38.26 48.89 30.93
CA ASN A 49 38.58 50.25 30.45
C ASN A 49 38.33 50.45 28.93
N GLU A 50 38.22 51.73 28.54
CA GLU A 50 37.96 52.29 27.19
C GLU A 50 39.30 52.77 26.53
N LYS A 51 39.44 53.42 25.36
CA LYS A 51 38.71 54.50 24.62
C LYS A 51 39.03 54.40 23.10
N PHE A 52 38.30 55.00 22.13
CA PHE A 52 37.91 56.43 22.03
C PHE A 52 36.51 56.77 21.44
N LEU A 53 36.43 57.44 20.28
CA LEU A 53 35.51 58.56 19.99
C LEU A 53 35.32 58.72 18.45
N VAL A 54 34.40 59.49 17.85
CA VAL A 54 33.39 60.52 18.26
C VAL A 54 32.26 60.50 17.17
N ALA A 55 31.02 61.01 17.29
CA ALA A 55 30.35 61.86 18.29
C ALA A 55 29.11 61.14 18.91
N GLY A 56 27.86 61.62 19.07
CA GLY A 56 27.09 62.81 18.63
C GLY A 56 26.05 62.46 17.55
N LEU A 57 24.90 63.12 17.37
CA LEU A 57 24.23 64.31 17.95
C LEU A 57 22.69 64.13 17.77
N LEU A 58 21.71 64.75 18.45
CA LEU A 58 21.58 65.65 19.62
C LEU A 58 20.09 65.61 20.12
N VAL A 59 19.81 66.12 21.34
CA VAL A 59 18.50 66.67 21.84
C VAL A 59 17.20 65.83 21.61
N ALA A 60 16.66 65.08 22.59
CA ALA A 60 15.84 65.45 23.79
C ALA A 60 14.31 65.60 23.52
N ALA A 61 13.36 65.48 24.46
CA ALA A 61 13.40 65.53 25.94
C ALA A 61 12.34 64.64 26.67
N LEU A 62 12.20 64.78 28.01
CA LEU A 62 11.33 64.03 28.96
C LEU A 62 9.97 64.75 29.22
N VAL A 63 8.99 64.26 30.02
CA VAL A 63 8.89 64.49 31.50
C VAL A 63 7.59 63.90 32.17
N TRP A 64 7.75 63.22 33.33
CA TRP A 64 6.87 63.10 34.55
C TRP A 64 5.66 62.13 34.73
N ILE A 65 5.21 62.05 36.01
CA ILE A 65 4.45 61.01 36.74
C ILE A 65 3.57 61.67 37.85
N ASP A 66 2.34 61.19 38.11
CA ASP A 66 1.69 60.90 39.44
C ASP A 66 0.18 60.51 39.25
N VAL A 67 -0.42 59.46 39.88
CA VAL A 67 -0.93 59.27 41.27
C VAL A 67 -2.21 60.10 41.57
N SER A 68 -3.32 59.59 42.14
CA SER A 68 -3.75 58.21 42.55
C SER A 68 -5.26 58.19 42.93
N PHE A 69 -5.75 57.04 43.45
CA PHE A 69 -6.97 56.83 44.28
C PHE A 69 -8.34 56.67 43.58
N ARG A 70 -9.29 55.82 44.04
CA ARG A 70 -9.33 54.72 45.06
C ARG A 70 -10.57 53.84 44.76
N ARG A 71 -10.52 52.49 44.74
CA ARG A 71 -10.84 51.56 45.88
C ARG A 71 -10.77 50.08 45.42
N SER A 72 -10.66 49.17 46.39
CA SER A 72 -10.70 47.68 46.34
C SER A 72 -11.04 47.17 47.77
N PRO A 73 -10.83 45.90 48.23
CA PRO A 73 -10.76 44.56 47.60
C PRO A 73 -11.58 43.45 48.36
N SER A 74 -11.64 42.18 47.86
CA SER A 74 -11.69 40.88 48.61
C SER A 74 -11.97 39.70 47.65
N SER A 75 -11.20 38.59 47.49
CA SER A 75 -10.70 37.52 48.40
C SER A 75 -11.78 36.49 48.82
N ARG A 76 -11.55 35.17 48.95
CA ARG A 76 -10.48 34.20 48.61
C ARG A 76 -10.97 32.75 48.97
N TYR A 77 -10.45 31.69 48.34
CA TYR A 77 -10.55 30.26 48.75
C TYR A 77 -11.98 29.62 48.77
N ALA A 78 -12.20 28.30 48.86
CA ALA A 78 -11.49 27.12 48.30
C ALA A 78 -12.28 25.78 48.48
N SER A 79 -12.03 24.83 47.57
CA SER A 79 -12.01 23.35 47.77
C SER A 79 -13.30 22.50 47.92
N ARG A 80 -13.30 21.36 47.18
CA ARG A 80 -13.96 20.04 47.42
C ARG A 80 -15.51 19.99 47.46
N ARG A 81 -16.17 18.83 47.33
CA ARG A 81 -16.06 17.57 46.53
C ARG A 81 -17.29 16.70 46.93
N GLU A 82 -17.56 15.60 46.22
CA GLU A 82 -18.55 14.55 46.59
C GLU A 82 -20.04 14.99 46.53
N ASN A 83 -21.05 14.14 46.37
CA ASN A 83 -21.22 12.86 45.63
C ASN A 83 -22.75 12.56 45.50
N TYR A 84 -23.13 11.36 45.02
CA TYR A 84 -24.49 10.83 44.77
C TYR A 84 -25.12 11.37 43.46
N SER A 85 -25.69 10.55 42.54
CA SER A 85 -26.62 9.39 42.63
C SER A 85 -28.08 9.86 42.82
N SER A 86 -29.07 9.41 42.04
CA SER A 86 -29.05 8.52 40.86
C SER A 86 -30.39 8.59 40.08
N ASP A 87 -30.46 7.80 39.00
CA ASP A 87 -31.67 7.15 38.46
C ASP A 87 -32.81 7.95 37.77
N LEU A 88 -32.86 7.75 36.46
CA LEU A 88 -34.00 7.19 35.69
C LEU A 88 -35.21 8.04 35.23
N VAL A 89 -35.70 7.60 34.05
CA VAL A 89 -37.07 7.71 33.47
C VAL A 89 -37.48 9.03 32.75
N ARG A 90 -37.88 8.86 31.47
CA ARG A 90 -38.61 9.80 30.57
C ARG A 90 -40.15 9.61 30.77
N PRO A 91 -41.11 10.19 29.99
CA PRO A 91 -41.04 11.18 28.90
C PRO A 91 -42.12 12.31 29.03
N ALA A 92 -42.48 12.92 27.89
CA ALA A 92 -43.55 13.90 27.65
C ALA A 92 -43.33 15.35 28.17
N GLY A 93 -43.87 16.39 27.54
CA GLY A 93 -44.50 16.40 26.20
C GLY A 93 -45.32 17.67 25.86
N SER A 94 -45.24 18.10 24.60
CA SER A 94 -46.12 19.07 23.91
C SER A 94 -46.02 20.58 24.22
N ARG A 95 -46.06 21.38 23.13
CA ARG A 95 -46.79 22.67 22.92
C ARG A 95 -46.43 23.92 23.77
N TYR A 96 -46.56 25.15 23.25
CA TYR A 96 -46.51 25.73 21.88
C TYR A 96 -46.44 27.28 22.04
N ASP A 97 -46.23 28.02 20.95
CA ASP A 97 -46.39 29.50 20.83
C ASP A 97 -45.40 30.42 21.61
N GLN A 98 -44.71 31.41 21.00
CA GLN A 98 -45.13 32.62 20.22
C GLN A 98 -45.50 33.83 21.12
N ASN A 99 -45.11 35.09 20.85
CA ASN A 99 -44.19 35.68 19.85
C ASN A 99 -43.80 37.14 20.28
N VAL A 100 -43.30 37.96 19.34
CA VAL A 100 -43.39 39.47 19.28
C VAL A 100 -42.18 40.33 19.74
N PHE A 101 -41.36 40.76 18.74
CA PHE A 101 -40.89 42.15 18.39
C PHE A 101 -40.27 43.12 19.46
N HIS A 102 -39.51 44.20 19.15
CA HIS A 102 -39.24 44.96 17.91
C HIS A 102 -37.78 45.53 17.81
N PHE A 103 -37.18 45.41 16.62
CA PHE A 103 -36.45 46.44 15.82
C PHE A 103 -35.63 47.59 16.48
N HIS A 104 -34.39 47.75 16.01
CA HIS A 104 -34.06 48.83 15.03
C HIS A 104 -32.84 48.47 14.14
N ASN A 105 -32.53 49.28 13.12
CA ASN A 105 -31.86 48.88 11.88
C ASN A 105 -30.90 49.98 11.35
N ARG A 106 -29.89 49.63 10.51
CA ARG A 106 -29.51 50.34 9.26
C ARG A 106 -28.30 49.69 8.50
N HIS A 107 -28.58 49.24 7.27
CA HIS A 107 -27.75 49.39 6.04
C HIS A 107 -26.36 48.71 5.93
N HIS A 108 -25.90 48.22 4.76
CA HIS A 108 -26.53 48.02 3.43
C HIS A 108 -25.73 46.94 2.65
N GLY A 109 -26.40 46.10 1.86
CA GLY A 109 -25.76 45.14 0.93
C GLY A 109 -26.75 44.08 0.46
N HIS A 110 -27.09 44.04 -0.82
CA HIS A 110 -28.19 43.22 -1.33
C HIS A 110 -27.87 41.71 -1.41
N LEU A 111 -28.78 40.89 -0.90
CA LEU A 111 -29.61 39.97 -1.71
C LEU A 111 -30.92 39.72 -0.94
N ARG A 112 -32.02 39.35 -1.63
CA ARG A 112 -33.31 39.06 -0.98
C ARG A 112 -33.53 37.55 -0.85
N PRO A 113 -34.00 37.04 0.30
CA PRO A 113 -34.66 35.75 0.35
C PRO A 113 -36.10 35.87 -0.18
N PHE A 114 -36.65 34.75 -0.62
CA PHE A 114 -38.09 34.51 -0.70
C PHE A 114 -38.37 33.13 -0.12
N HIS A 115 -39.44 33.02 0.65
CA HIS A 115 -40.03 31.76 1.07
C HIS A 115 -41.54 31.86 0.84
N ASP A 116 -42.16 30.71 0.59
CA ASP A 116 -43.60 30.49 0.60
C ASP A 116 -44.44 31.35 -0.35
N ASP A 117 -44.64 30.83 -1.56
CA ASP A 117 -46.00 30.76 -2.12
C ASP A 117 -46.37 29.26 -2.19
N LEU A 118 -47.60 28.91 -1.80
CA LEU A 118 -48.02 27.52 -1.60
C LEU A 118 -48.65 26.90 -2.85
N ASN A 119 -48.57 25.57 -2.93
CA ASN A 119 -49.27 24.70 -3.89
C ASN A 119 -48.87 24.88 -5.38
N HIS A 120 -47.91 24.08 -5.85
CA HIS A 120 -48.25 22.89 -6.66
C HIS A 120 -47.02 22.02 -6.97
N HIS A 121 -47.26 20.71 -7.10
CA HIS A 121 -46.31 19.66 -7.50
C HIS A 121 -45.07 19.46 -6.62
N GLU A 122 -45.17 18.46 -5.76
CA GLU A 122 -43.99 17.67 -5.38
C GLU A 122 -43.27 17.21 -6.66
N LYS A 123 -41.97 17.51 -6.76
CA LYS A 123 -41.06 16.78 -7.63
C LYS A 123 -40.20 15.82 -6.80
N GLN A 124 -40.87 14.87 -6.15
CA GLN A 124 -40.41 13.50 -6.35
C GLN A 124 -40.36 13.30 -7.88
N ILE A 125 -39.28 12.73 -8.41
CA ILE A 125 -39.30 12.21 -9.78
C ILE A 125 -39.71 10.75 -9.62
N PRO A 126 -41.00 10.39 -9.79
CA PRO A 126 -41.40 9.00 -9.72
C PRO A 126 -41.01 8.42 -11.08
N PHE A 127 -39.83 7.82 -11.17
CA PHE A 127 -39.52 6.92 -12.27
C PHE A 127 -40.40 5.67 -12.11
N HIS A 128 -41.65 5.81 -12.55
CA HIS A 128 -42.45 4.68 -12.99
C HIS A 128 -41.67 3.99 -14.11
N LEU A 129 -40.90 2.97 -13.74
CA LEU A 129 -40.50 1.89 -14.62
C LEU A 129 -41.77 1.15 -15.05
N GLY A 130 -42.48 1.74 -16.00
CA GLY A 130 -43.78 1.26 -16.46
C GLY A 130 -43.64 -0.08 -17.16
N GLY A 131 -44.00 -1.16 -16.47
CA GLY A 131 -44.37 -2.42 -17.12
C GLY A 131 -43.25 -3.18 -17.84
N ILE A 132 -41.99 -3.12 -17.38
CA ILE A 132 -40.97 -4.11 -17.78
C ILE A 132 -40.90 -5.25 -16.77
N ASN A 133 -41.48 -6.39 -17.14
CA ASN A 133 -41.45 -7.63 -16.36
C ASN A 133 -40.12 -8.38 -16.65
N GLU A 134 -38.99 -7.70 -16.40
CA GLU A 134 -37.66 -8.07 -16.90
C GLU A 134 -36.73 -8.63 -15.79
N PHE A 135 -37.29 -9.45 -14.90
CA PHE A 135 -36.52 -10.47 -14.18
C PHE A 135 -36.25 -11.72 -15.06
N ALA A 136 -36.50 -11.63 -16.37
CA ALA A 136 -36.45 -12.76 -17.30
C ALA A 136 -35.06 -13.08 -17.88
N ASN A 137 -34.11 -12.14 -17.81
CA ASN A 137 -32.74 -12.27 -18.36
C ASN A 137 -31.67 -11.91 -17.30
N ILE A 138 -31.86 -12.30 -16.04
CA ILE A 138 -30.81 -12.12 -15.02
C ILE A 138 -29.70 -13.15 -15.29
N PRO A 139 -28.40 -12.76 -15.33
CA PRO A 139 -27.31 -13.72 -15.25
C PRO A 139 -27.37 -14.53 -13.94
N PRO A 140 -26.68 -15.68 -13.81
CA PRO A 140 -26.73 -16.51 -12.61
C PRO A 140 -26.44 -15.69 -11.34
N MET A 141 -27.24 -15.94 -10.30
CA MET A 141 -27.10 -15.25 -9.01
C MET A 141 -25.74 -15.60 -8.39
N ALA A 142 -24.91 -14.57 -8.22
CA ALA A 142 -23.65 -14.73 -7.51
C ALA A 142 -23.86 -14.58 -5.99
N ASP A 143 -23.12 -15.35 -5.19
CA ASP A 143 -23.20 -15.32 -3.73
C ASP A 143 -22.86 -13.94 -3.16
N ALA A 144 -21.99 -13.17 -3.85
CA ALA A 144 -21.76 -11.77 -3.54
C ALA A 144 -21.43 -10.91 -4.78
N ILE A 145 -21.83 -9.65 -4.71
CA ILE A 145 -21.33 -8.58 -5.59
C ILE A 145 -20.35 -7.69 -4.81
N VAL A 146 -19.14 -7.54 -5.32
CA VAL A 146 -18.06 -6.74 -4.72
C VAL A 146 -17.88 -5.45 -5.50
N VAL A 147 -17.96 -4.31 -4.81
CA VAL A 147 -17.91 -2.98 -5.43
C VAL A 147 -16.59 -2.29 -5.09
N GLY A 148 -15.65 -2.28 -6.03
CA GLY A 148 -14.29 -1.77 -5.88
C GLY A 148 -13.25 -2.88 -5.71
N SER A 149 -12.26 -2.92 -6.59
CA SER A 149 -11.22 -3.97 -6.66
C SER A 149 -9.99 -3.69 -5.78
N GLY A 150 -10.12 -2.82 -4.78
CA GLY A 150 -9.07 -2.60 -3.78
C GLY A 150 -8.76 -3.87 -2.97
N LEU A 151 -7.72 -3.82 -2.13
CA LEU A 151 -7.32 -4.96 -1.29
C LEU A 151 -8.48 -5.50 -0.44
N ALA A 152 -9.40 -4.65 0.02
CA ALA A 152 -10.57 -5.09 0.78
C ALA A 152 -11.50 -5.97 -0.06
N GLY A 153 -11.88 -5.49 -1.24
CA GLY A 153 -12.77 -6.19 -2.17
C GLY A 153 -12.17 -7.50 -2.67
N LEU A 154 -10.91 -7.50 -3.12
CA LEU A 154 -10.27 -8.73 -3.59
C LEU A 154 -9.97 -9.73 -2.46
N THR A 155 -9.72 -9.28 -1.22
CA THR A 155 -9.65 -10.20 -0.07
C THR A 155 -11.00 -10.85 0.20
N ALA A 156 -12.09 -10.09 0.19
CA ALA A 156 -13.44 -10.63 0.38
C ALA A 156 -13.81 -11.62 -0.74
N ALA A 157 -13.61 -11.21 -2.01
CA ALA A 157 -13.86 -12.02 -3.18
C ALA A 157 -13.11 -13.36 -3.12
N LEU A 158 -11.79 -13.33 -2.88
CA LEU A 158 -10.97 -14.54 -2.76
C LEU A 158 -11.37 -15.42 -1.58
N THR A 159 -11.78 -14.83 -0.46
CA THR A 159 -12.21 -15.62 0.71
C THR A 159 -13.54 -16.35 0.46
N ILE A 160 -14.45 -15.78 -0.35
CA ILE A 160 -15.69 -16.44 -0.80
C ILE A 160 -15.36 -17.55 -1.82
N LEU A 161 -14.51 -17.26 -2.80
CA LEU A 161 -14.04 -18.21 -3.82
C LEU A 161 -13.27 -19.40 -3.20
N ASP A 162 -12.48 -19.17 -2.16
CA ASP A 162 -11.75 -20.20 -1.39
C ASP A 162 -12.70 -21.11 -0.61
N ARG A 163 -13.89 -20.63 -0.24
CA ARG A 163 -14.96 -21.43 0.38
C ARG A 163 -15.82 -22.19 -0.64
N GLY A 164 -15.63 -21.92 -1.94
CA GLY A 164 -16.33 -22.59 -3.04
C GLY A 164 -17.40 -21.75 -3.75
N GLY A 165 -17.77 -20.60 -3.19
CA GLY A 165 -18.82 -19.72 -3.73
C GLY A 165 -18.41 -18.94 -4.99
N THR A 166 -19.25 -17.98 -5.36
CA THR A 166 -19.24 -17.22 -6.61
C THR A 166 -19.31 -15.72 -6.36
N VAL A 167 -18.60 -14.93 -7.17
CA VAL A 167 -18.50 -13.47 -6.98
C VAL A 167 -18.46 -12.72 -8.30
N ILE A 168 -19.10 -11.54 -8.32
CA ILE A 168 -18.95 -10.55 -9.38
C ILE A 168 -18.25 -9.32 -8.80
N VAL A 169 -17.16 -8.90 -9.42
CA VAL A 169 -16.36 -7.74 -8.98
C VAL A 169 -16.51 -6.60 -9.98
N PHE A 170 -16.96 -5.44 -9.50
CA PHE A 170 -17.02 -4.20 -10.27
C PHE A 170 -15.86 -3.28 -9.92
N GLU A 171 -15.23 -2.73 -10.96
CA GLU A 171 -14.24 -1.66 -10.86
C GLU A 171 -14.55 -0.59 -11.90
N LYS A 172 -14.60 0.68 -11.48
CA LYS A 172 -14.91 1.80 -12.39
C LYS A 172 -13.69 2.26 -13.19
N GLU A 173 -12.49 1.96 -12.68
CA GLU A 173 -11.22 2.21 -13.36
C GLU A 173 -10.90 1.11 -14.41
N PRO A 174 -9.98 1.36 -15.36
CA PRO A 174 -9.54 0.36 -16.35
C PRO A 174 -8.60 -0.72 -15.79
N ILE A 175 -8.17 -0.65 -14.53
CA ILE A 175 -7.25 -1.60 -13.90
C ILE A 175 -7.62 -1.84 -12.43
N LEU A 176 -7.24 -3.01 -11.90
CA LEU A 176 -7.56 -3.38 -10.52
C LEU A 176 -6.70 -2.64 -9.46
N GLY A 177 -7.22 -2.57 -8.24
CA GLY A 177 -6.44 -2.31 -7.02
C GLY A 177 -6.41 -0.87 -6.48
N GLY A 178 -6.92 0.11 -7.21
CA GLY A 178 -7.16 1.49 -6.74
C GLY A 178 -6.00 2.11 -5.91
N ASN A 179 -6.32 2.60 -4.70
CA ASN A 179 -5.29 3.16 -3.79
C ASN A 179 -4.40 2.08 -3.14
N SER A 180 -4.82 0.80 -3.14
CA SER A 180 -4.05 -0.29 -2.52
C SER A 180 -2.77 -0.60 -3.30
N ASN A 181 -2.85 -0.58 -4.63
CA ASN A 181 -1.71 -0.73 -5.55
C ASN A 181 -0.60 0.31 -5.27
N LYS A 182 -0.99 1.53 -4.86
CA LYS A 182 -0.08 2.66 -4.55
C LYS A 182 0.62 2.56 -3.17
N ALA A 183 0.31 1.55 -2.36
CA ALA A 183 0.86 1.43 -1.01
C ALA A 183 2.37 1.11 -1.01
N SER A 184 3.16 1.93 -0.33
CA SER A 184 4.63 1.93 -0.50
C SER A 184 5.44 1.49 0.72
N SER A 185 4.86 1.51 1.93
CA SER A 185 5.65 1.43 3.18
C SER A 185 5.58 0.06 3.87
N GLY A 186 4.41 -0.59 3.86
CA GLY A 186 4.19 -1.94 4.39
C GLY A 186 2.76 -2.16 4.89
N ILE A 187 2.44 -3.39 5.28
CA ILE A 187 1.24 -3.80 6.03
C ILE A 187 1.64 -4.08 7.49
N ASN A 188 0.84 -3.69 8.48
CA ASN A 188 1.18 -3.98 9.88
C ASN A 188 0.74 -5.39 10.32
N ALA A 189 1.57 -6.09 11.10
CA ALA A 189 1.15 -7.22 11.91
C ALA A 189 2.05 -7.34 13.14
N CYS A 190 1.54 -7.98 14.20
CA CYS A 190 2.38 -8.42 15.32
C CYS A 190 2.60 -9.93 15.27
N CYS A 191 3.64 -10.36 15.99
CA CYS A 191 3.60 -11.62 16.72
C CYS A 191 3.64 -12.88 15.82
N LEU A 192 4.15 -12.73 14.59
CA LEU A 192 4.65 -13.85 13.79
C LEU A 192 5.90 -14.47 14.45
N ALA A 193 6.18 -15.72 14.15
CA ALA A 193 7.25 -16.47 14.81
C ALA A 193 8.63 -15.86 14.52
N GLU A 194 8.88 -15.39 13.29
CA GLU A 194 10.13 -14.73 12.92
C GLU A 194 10.39 -13.41 13.67
N ASP A 195 9.37 -12.77 14.24
CA ASP A 195 9.46 -11.38 14.73
C ASP A 195 9.62 -11.24 16.24
N GLN A 196 9.61 -12.34 16.97
CA GLN A 196 9.85 -12.35 18.43
C GLN A 196 11.14 -11.61 18.81
N LYS A 197 12.16 -11.63 17.92
CA LYS A 197 13.42 -10.87 18.03
C LYS A 197 13.25 -9.35 18.24
N TRP A 198 12.12 -8.76 17.83
CA TRP A 198 11.84 -7.32 17.96
C TRP A 198 11.11 -6.95 19.26
N ASN A 199 10.64 -7.93 20.05
CA ASN A 199 9.91 -7.70 21.31
C ASN A 199 8.69 -6.77 21.16
N ASP A 200 7.85 -7.00 20.15
CA ASP A 200 6.51 -6.41 20.03
C ASP A 200 5.43 -7.35 20.58
N THR A 201 4.25 -6.82 20.90
CA THR A 201 3.12 -7.60 21.43
C THR A 201 1.80 -7.04 20.92
N LEU A 202 0.73 -7.85 20.87
CA LEU A 202 -0.62 -7.38 20.54
C LEU A 202 -1.04 -6.20 21.44
N ALA A 203 -0.70 -6.25 22.74
CA ALA A 203 -0.95 -5.14 23.67
C ALA A 203 -0.21 -3.85 23.28
N LEU A 204 1.06 -3.92 22.84
CA LEU A 204 1.81 -2.75 22.38
C LEU A 204 1.31 -2.21 21.03
N PHE A 205 0.85 -3.08 20.13
CA PHE A 205 0.28 -2.65 18.84
C PHE A 205 -1.12 -2.05 19.01
N ARG A 206 -1.95 -2.62 19.90
CA ARG A 206 -3.22 -2.03 20.39
C ARG A 206 -2.98 -0.65 20.99
N ASP A 207 -2.08 -0.55 21.97
CA ASP A 207 -1.68 0.71 22.61
C ASP A 207 -1.33 1.81 21.59
N ASP A 208 -0.47 1.49 20.61
CA ASP A 208 -0.03 2.45 19.60
C ASP A 208 -1.20 2.86 18.68
N THR A 209 -2.10 1.94 18.34
CA THR A 209 -3.27 2.20 17.50
C THR A 209 -4.29 3.06 18.23
N VAL A 210 -4.60 2.75 19.50
CA VAL A 210 -5.51 3.52 20.37
C VAL A 210 -4.95 4.92 20.64
N LEU A 211 -3.64 5.06 20.87
CA LEU A 211 -3.02 6.39 21.04
C LEU A 211 -3.06 7.24 19.76
N SER A 212 -3.04 6.61 18.59
CA SER A 212 -3.18 7.28 17.30
C SER A 212 -4.65 7.65 17.00
N ALA A 213 -5.60 6.77 17.29
CA ALA A 213 -7.04 7.02 17.15
C ALA A 213 -7.55 8.05 18.18
N GLY A 214 -6.94 8.12 19.36
CA GLY A 214 -7.19 9.15 20.37
C GLY A 214 -8.50 8.93 21.14
N ARG A 215 -9.26 10.02 21.37
CA ARG A 215 -10.46 10.00 22.24
C ARG A 215 -11.72 9.38 21.64
N ILE A 216 -11.67 9.04 20.36
CA ILE A 216 -12.73 8.40 19.56
C ILE A 216 -12.21 7.08 19.00
N ALA A 217 -11.32 6.42 19.74
CA ALA A 217 -10.89 5.07 19.41
C ALA A 217 -12.06 4.12 19.63
N ASP A 218 -12.60 3.53 18.57
CA ASP A 218 -13.46 2.37 18.69
C ASP A 218 -12.61 1.18 19.15
N MET A 219 -12.92 0.65 20.32
CA MET A 219 -12.08 -0.36 20.95
C MET A 219 -12.29 -1.75 20.35
N ASP A 220 -13.49 -2.05 19.85
CA ASP A 220 -13.88 -3.37 19.37
C ASP A 220 -13.44 -3.55 17.91
N LEU A 221 -13.53 -2.49 17.09
CA LEU A 221 -12.93 -2.45 15.75
C LEU A 221 -11.39 -2.48 15.82
N ILE A 222 -10.76 -1.77 16.76
CA ILE A 222 -9.29 -1.81 16.94
C ILE A 222 -8.82 -3.19 17.43
N ASP A 223 -9.55 -3.84 18.33
CA ASP A 223 -9.18 -5.18 18.81
C ASP A 223 -9.42 -6.26 17.76
N THR A 224 -10.45 -6.11 16.93
CA THR A 224 -10.67 -6.92 15.73
C THR A 224 -9.51 -6.77 14.73
N LEU A 225 -9.10 -5.53 14.43
CA LEU A 225 -7.99 -5.21 13.54
C LEU A 225 -6.65 -5.78 14.04
N VAL A 226 -6.31 -5.53 15.30
CA VAL A 226 -5.02 -5.91 15.90
C VAL A 226 -4.97 -7.41 16.17
N GLY A 227 -6.04 -8.01 16.69
CA GLY A 227 -6.14 -9.43 16.99
C GLY A 227 -6.01 -10.33 15.75
N ASN A 228 -6.64 -9.95 14.64
CA ASN A 228 -6.54 -10.70 13.38
C ASN A 228 -5.26 -10.41 12.58
N SER A 229 -4.42 -9.48 13.02
CA SER A 229 -3.31 -8.94 12.21
C SER A 229 -2.30 -10.00 11.74
N ALA A 230 -1.95 -10.94 12.61
CA ALA A 230 -1.08 -12.06 12.29
C ALA A 230 -1.70 -13.02 11.24
N ASN A 231 -3.02 -13.18 11.26
CA ASN A 231 -3.72 -14.09 10.35
C ASN A 231 -3.86 -13.47 8.95
N ALA A 232 -4.10 -12.15 8.87
CA ALA A 232 -4.12 -11.43 7.60
C ALA A 232 -2.79 -11.54 6.83
N VAL A 233 -1.65 -11.29 7.50
CA VAL A 233 -0.32 -11.42 6.87
C VAL A 233 0.03 -12.87 6.54
N LYS A 234 -0.36 -13.85 7.38
CA LYS A 234 -0.20 -15.28 7.06
C LYS A 234 -1.01 -15.68 5.83
N TRP A 235 -2.28 -15.25 5.71
CA TRP A 235 -3.10 -15.55 4.55
C TRP A 235 -2.50 -14.94 3.27
N LEU A 236 -2.09 -13.67 3.29
CA LEU A 236 -1.37 -13.06 2.15
C LEU A 236 -0.12 -13.85 1.74
N HIS A 237 0.65 -14.36 2.70
CA HIS A 237 1.82 -15.18 2.41
C HIS A 237 1.46 -16.58 1.87
N GLN A 238 0.53 -17.28 2.52
CA GLN A 238 0.21 -18.69 2.25
C GLN A 238 -0.70 -18.87 1.02
N ARG A 239 -1.67 -17.97 0.81
CA ARG A 239 -2.66 -18.06 -0.27
C ARG A 239 -2.18 -17.48 -1.60
N LEU A 240 -1.23 -16.54 -1.55
CA LEU A 240 -0.78 -15.74 -2.70
C LEU A 240 0.76 -15.74 -2.88
N GLY A 241 1.52 -16.46 -2.06
CA GLY A 241 2.98 -16.61 -2.19
C GLY A 241 3.81 -15.35 -1.86
N ILE A 242 3.20 -14.30 -1.28
CA ILE A 242 3.81 -12.97 -1.18
C ILE A 242 4.92 -12.97 -0.11
N ASP A 243 6.08 -12.41 -0.43
CA ASP A 243 7.14 -12.12 0.55
C ASP A 243 6.75 -10.92 1.42
N LEU A 244 6.63 -11.12 2.73
CA LEU A 244 6.36 -10.06 3.72
C LEU A 244 7.40 -10.02 4.85
N SER A 245 8.57 -10.61 4.63
CA SER A 245 9.58 -10.88 5.67
C SER A 245 10.50 -9.70 6.03
N VAL A 246 10.42 -8.55 5.35
CA VAL A 246 11.20 -7.35 5.71
C VAL A 246 10.37 -6.44 6.60
N LEU A 247 10.90 -6.08 7.77
CA LEU A 247 10.21 -5.22 8.74
C LEU A 247 10.74 -3.78 8.78
N ALA A 248 9.81 -2.84 8.91
CA ALA A 248 10.07 -1.42 9.20
C ALA A 248 9.36 -0.96 10.48
N GLN A 249 9.83 0.16 11.03
CA GLN A 249 9.15 0.95 12.07
C GLN A 249 8.73 2.29 11.44
N LEU A 250 7.46 2.65 11.59
CA LEU A 250 6.88 3.86 11.00
C LEU A 250 6.48 4.87 12.10
N GLY A 251 5.84 5.98 11.72
CA GLY A 251 5.46 7.04 12.64
C GLY A 251 4.47 6.58 13.70
N GLY A 252 4.73 6.93 14.96
CA GLY A 252 3.91 6.53 16.11
C GLY A 252 4.12 5.09 16.61
N HIS A 253 4.88 4.24 15.92
CA HIS A 253 5.10 2.85 16.34
C HIS A 253 6.20 2.78 17.42
N ARG A 254 5.97 2.03 18.50
CA ARG A 254 7.00 1.68 19.51
C ARG A 254 7.97 0.58 19.04
N ARG A 255 7.65 -0.12 17.94
CA ARG A 255 8.35 -1.31 17.44
C ARG A 255 8.35 -1.42 15.92
N LYS A 256 9.24 -2.27 15.39
CA LYS A 256 9.20 -2.75 14.00
C LYS A 256 8.07 -3.77 13.87
N ARG A 257 7.07 -3.46 13.04
CA ARG A 257 5.86 -4.27 12.80
C ARG A 257 5.26 -4.12 11.40
N THR A 258 5.88 -3.30 10.55
CA THR A 258 5.37 -2.98 9.21
C THR A 258 6.10 -3.81 8.17
N HIS A 259 5.43 -4.86 7.72
CA HIS A 259 5.89 -5.87 6.79
C HIS A 259 5.91 -5.37 5.34
N ARG A 260 6.97 -5.70 4.62
CA ARG A 260 7.14 -5.42 3.19
C ARG A 260 7.96 -6.52 2.51
N PRO A 261 7.83 -6.70 1.19
CA PRO A 261 8.69 -7.60 0.41
C PRO A 261 10.14 -7.13 0.32
N LYS A 262 11.05 -8.06 0.01
CA LYS A 262 12.45 -7.77 -0.36
C LYS A 262 12.58 -7.09 -1.73
N LYS A 263 11.56 -7.22 -2.59
CA LYS A 263 11.50 -6.71 -3.97
C LYS A 263 10.22 -5.87 -4.16
N GLY A 264 10.19 -5.00 -5.16
CA GLY A 264 9.01 -4.18 -5.49
C GLY A 264 8.50 -3.23 -4.40
N PHE A 265 7.24 -2.83 -4.55
CA PHE A 265 6.48 -2.04 -3.57
C PHE A 265 5.32 -2.90 -3.04
N VAL A 266 5.08 -2.85 -1.73
CA VAL A 266 4.11 -3.74 -1.06
C VAL A 266 2.71 -3.74 -1.69
N GLY A 267 2.22 -2.58 -2.13
CA GLY A 267 0.92 -2.45 -2.78
C GLY A 267 0.86 -3.15 -4.13
N ALA A 268 1.85 -2.89 -5.01
CA ALA A 268 1.92 -3.51 -6.32
C ALA A 268 2.13 -5.03 -6.24
N GLU A 269 3.01 -5.50 -5.35
CA GLU A 269 3.27 -6.94 -5.17
C GLU A 269 2.04 -7.67 -4.59
N ILE A 270 1.31 -7.05 -3.64
CA ILE A 270 0.04 -7.61 -3.15
C ILE A 270 -1.04 -7.58 -4.26
N MET A 271 -1.24 -6.46 -4.95
CA MET A 271 -2.33 -6.37 -5.92
C MET A 271 -2.10 -7.22 -7.17
N ALA A 272 -0.86 -7.38 -7.65
CA ALA A 272 -0.55 -8.29 -8.74
C ALA A 272 -0.82 -9.76 -8.36
N ALA A 273 -0.51 -10.15 -7.12
CA ALA A 273 -0.80 -11.50 -6.64
C ALA A 273 -2.31 -11.71 -6.39
N MET A 274 -3.03 -10.68 -5.92
CA MET A 274 -4.50 -10.67 -5.81
C MET A 274 -5.18 -10.82 -7.16
N GLU A 275 -4.77 -10.04 -8.16
CA GLU A 275 -5.26 -10.14 -9.54
C GLU A 275 -5.01 -11.55 -10.11
N THR A 276 -3.77 -12.04 -10.05
CA THR A 276 -3.43 -13.42 -10.41
C THR A 276 -4.35 -14.44 -9.72
N GLY A 277 -4.59 -14.25 -8.42
CA GLY A 277 -5.39 -15.15 -7.60
C GLY A 277 -6.88 -15.18 -7.96
N ILE A 278 -7.48 -14.06 -8.36
CA ILE A 278 -8.90 -14.00 -8.72
C ILE A 278 -9.15 -14.37 -10.18
N ARG A 279 -8.25 -13.98 -11.10
CA ARG A 279 -8.37 -14.35 -12.52
C ARG A 279 -8.30 -15.86 -12.75
N ALA A 280 -7.62 -16.60 -11.87
CA ALA A 280 -7.63 -18.06 -11.86
C ALA A 280 -9.04 -18.69 -11.71
N TYR A 281 -10.05 -17.93 -11.27
CA TYR A 281 -11.44 -18.40 -11.14
C TYR A 281 -12.34 -17.97 -12.30
N GLU A 282 -11.92 -17.03 -13.16
CA GLU A 282 -12.69 -16.60 -14.34
C GLU A 282 -12.99 -17.79 -15.30
N PRO A 283 -12.02 -18.69 -15.63
CA PRO A 283 -12.30 -19.90 -16.41
C PRO A 283 -13.21 -20.92 -15.72
N THR A 284 -13.45 -20.79 -14.41
CA THR A 284 -14.36 -21.69 -13.66
C THR A 284 -15.79 -21.14 -13.59
N GLY A 285 -16.06 -19.96 -14.15
CA GLY A 285 -17.36 -19.27 -14.06
C GLY A 285 -17.70 -18.72 -12.68
N ARG A 286 -16.87 -18.96 -11.65
CA ARG A 286 -17.12 -18.54 -10.27
C ARG A 286 -16.68 -17.11 -9.97
N ALA A 287 -15.81 -16.53 -10.79
CA ALA A 287 -15.46 -15.11 -10.71
C ALA A 287 -15.81 -14.42 -12.04
N THR A 288 -16.36 -13.21 -11.98
CA THR A 288 -16.52 -12.34 -13.15
C THR A 288 -16.07 -10.93 -12.78
N ILE A 289 -15.21 -10.33 -13.60
CA ILE A 289 -14.58 -9.03 -13.32
C ILE A 289 -14.99 -8.00 -14.38
N TYR A 290 -15.77 -7.01 -13.97
CA TYR A 290 -16.18 -5.88 -14.79
C TYR A 290 -15.31 -4.66 -14.48
N LEU A 291 -14.27 -4.46 -15.30
CA LEU A 291 -13.52 -3.20 -15.37
C LEU A 291 -14.36 -2.11 -16.03
N ASN A 292 -13.93 -0.83 -15.93
CA ASN A 292 -14.58 0.30 -16.61
C ASN A 292 -16.10 0.41 -16.34
N THR A 293 -16.56 -0.07 -15.19
CA THR A 293 -17.99 -0.23 -14.86
C THR A 293 -18.27 0.30 -13.46
N GLN A 294 -19.01 1.40 -13.38
CA GLN A 294 -19.40 2.04 -12.13
C GLN A 294 -20.71 1.43 -11.61
N VAL A 295 -20.75 1.04 -10.34
CA VAL A 295 -22.02 0.80 -9.64
C VAL A 295 -22.62 2.15 -9.28
N GLN A 296 -23.84 2.42 -9.76
CA GLN A 296 -24.52 3.70 -9.59
C GLN A 296 -25.61 3.66 -8.50
N GLN A 297 -26.17 2.47 -8.22
CA GLN A 297 -27.22 2.32 -7.23
C GLN A 297 -27.21 0.93 -6.59
N LEU A 298 -27.57 0.86 -5.31
CA LEU A 298 -27.97 -0.37 -4.62
C LEU A 298 -29.47 -0.62 -4.87
N ILE A 299 -29.84 -1.88 -5.12
CA ILE A 299 -31.23 -2.32 -5.25
C ILE A 299 -31.64 -2.95 -3.92
N THR A 300 -32.79 -2.54 -3.37
CA THR A 300 -33.36 -3.08 -2.13
C THR A 300 -34.81 -3.52 -2.29
N ASP A 301 -35.27 -4.35 -1.35
CA ASP A 301 -36.68 -4.61 -1.05
C ASP A 301 -36.85 -4.48 0.47
N ASP A 302 -37.80 -3.65 0.90
CA ASP A 302 -37.84 -3.00 2.23
C ASP A 302 -36.43 -2.59 2.74
N ASP A 303 -35.88 -3.37 3.68
CA ASP A 303 -34.61 -3.11 4.40
C ASP A 303 -33.43 -4.01 3.98
N ARG A 304 -33.60 -4.81 2.91
CA ARG A 304 -32.67 -5.86 2.46
C ARG A 304 -32.14 -5.60 1.05
N ILE A 305 -30.86 -5.88 0.82
CA ILE A 305 -30.20 -5.81 -0.49
C ILE A 305 -30.72 -6.92 -1.43
N LEU A 306 -30.99 -6.55 -2.68
CA LEU A 306 -31.28 -7.47 -3.79
C LEU A 306 -30.24 -7.40 -4.92
N GLY A 307 -29.34 -6.42 -4.91
CA GLY A 307 -28.26 -6.32 -5.91
C GLY A 307 -27.89 -4.89 -6.26
N VAL A 308 -27.51 -4.65 -7.53
CA VAL A 308 -26.94 -3.38 -8.00
C VAL A 308 -27.45 -2.94 -9.37
N VAL A 309 -27.41 -1.62 -9.61
CA VAL A 309 -27.49 -1.00 -10.94
C VAL A 309 -26.09 -0.50 -11.33
N THR A 310 -25.67 -0.78 -12.56
CA THR A 310 -24.34 -0.43 -13.07
C THR A 310 -24.40 0.41 -14.35
N GLU A 311 -23.32 1.12 -14.65
CA GLU A 311 -23.11 1.88 -15.90
C GLU A 311 -21.67 1.61 -16.40
N SER A 312 -21.51 1.19 -17.66
CA SER A 312 -20.19 1.05 -18.31
C SER A 312 -19.64 2.40 -18.77
N LEU A 313 -18.34 2.51 -19.05
CA LEU A 313 -17.77 3.70 -19.71
C LEU A 313 -18.36 4.02 -21.10
N HIS A 314 -19.17 3.12 -21.67
CA HIS A 314 -19.93 3.35 -22.90
C HIS A 314 -21.38 3.82 -22.66
N GLY A 315 -21.78 3.99 -21.40
CA GLY A 315 -23.14 4.40 -21.00
C GLY A 315 -24.16 3.26 -21.02
N GLU A 316 -23.70 2.00 -20.97
CA GLU A 316 -24.57 0.82 -20.98
C GLU A 316 -25.00 0.49 -19.54
N TYR A 317 -26.30 0.36 -19.32
CA TYR A 317 -26.86 0.15 -17.98
C TYR A 317 -27.11 -1.34 -17.70
N GLY A 318 -26.57 -1.83 -16.59
CA GLY A 318 -26.78 -3.19 -16.10
C GLY A 318 -27.64 -3.23 -14.84
N LYS A 319 -28.31 -4.36 -14.62
CA LYS A 319 -28.91 -4.74 -13.33
C LYS A 319 -28.48 -6.16 -13.00
N LEU A 320 -27.91 -6.37 -11.82
CA LEU A 320 -27.45 -7.68 -11.37
C LEU A 320 -28.04 -7.99 -9.99
N ARG A 321 -28.52 -9.22 -9.81
CA ARG A 321 -29.05 -9.70 -8.54
C ARG A 321 -27.96 -10.35 -7.72
N SER A 322 -27.86 -9.96 -6.46
CA SER A 322 -27.25 -10.74 -5.39
C SER A 322 -27.82 -10.26 -4.06
N ASP A 323 -28.13 -11.20 -3.17
CA ASP A 323 -28.65 -10.89 -1.84
C ASP A 323 -27.55 -10.31 -0.91
N HIS A 324 -26.28 -10.27 -1.37
CA HIS A 324 -25.13 -9.75 -0.63
C HIS A 324 -24.27 -8.80 -1.48
N VAL A 325 -24.11 -7.56 -1.02
CA VAL A 325 -23.25 -6.54 -1.65
C VAL A 325 -22.16 -6.08 -0.68
N ILE A 326 -20.91 -6.08 -1.13
CA ILE A 326 -19.73 -5.71 -0.36
C ILE A 326 -19.13 -4.42 -0.94
N LEU A 327 -19.27 -3.31 -0.21
CA LEU A 327 -18.68 -2.03 -0.56
C LEU A 327 -17.19 -2.01 -0.18
N ALA A 328 -16.32 -1.83 -1.18
CA ALA A 328 -14.86 -1.76 -1.04
C ALA A 328 -14.28 -0.58 -1.85
N THR A 329 -15.10 0.46 -2.10
CA THR A 329 -14.83 1.59 -3.01
C THR A 329 -13.69 2.53 -2.57
N GLY A 330 -13.26 2.41 -1.32
CA GLY A 330 -12.32 3.35 -0.70
C GLY A 330 -12.92 4.72 -0.39
N GLY A 331 -12.06 5.66 0.02
CA GLY A 331 -12.46 6.96 0.57
C GLY A 331 -12.63 8.08 -0.47
N PHE A 332 -12.91 9.28 0.04
CA PHE A 332 -13.31 10.48 -0.72
C PHE A 332 -12.23 11.57 -0.82
N ALA A 333 -10.96 11.25 -0.53
CA ALA A 333 -9.88 12.23 -0.42
C ALA A 333 -9.51 12.97 -1.74
N SER A 334 -10.02 12.51 -2.88
CA SER A 334 -9.75 13.09 -4.21
C SER A 334 -10.92 13.85 -4.82
N ASP A 335 -12.14 13.77 -4.26
CA ASP A 335 -13.24 14.58 -4.77
C ASP A 335 -12.97 16.08 -4.54
N ARG A 336 -13.32 16.90 -5.52
CA ARG A 336 -13.22 18.37 -5.54
C ARG A 336 -14.50 19.01 -6.10
N SER A 337 -15.55 18.21 -6.33
CA SER A 337 -16.86 18.67 -6.77
C SER A 337 -17.56 19.49 -5.69
N HIS A 338 -18.51 20.33 -6.11
CA HIS A 338 -19.34 21.08 -5.16
C HIS A 338 -20.37 20.15 -4.52
N GLY A 339 -20.48 20.19 -3.19
CA GLY A 339 -21.27 19.24 -2.40
C GLY A 339 -20.52 17.96 -2.01
N SER A 340 -19.28 17.78 -2.47
CA SER A 340 -18.42 16.64 -2.12
C SER A 340 -18.26 16.46 -0.61
N PHE A 341 -18.02 15.22 -0.16
CA PHE A 341 -17.72 14.94 1.24
C PHE A 341 -16.49 15.73 1.75
N LEU A 342 -15.49 15.96 0.89
CA LEU A 342 -14.32 16.77 1.25
C LEU A 342 -14.69 18.25 1.46
N GLU A 343 -15.51 18.85 0.60
CA GLU A 343 -15.98 20.23 0.78
C GLU A 343 -16.92 20.36 1.99
N LYS A 344 -17.85 19.41 2.16
CA LYS A 344 -18.83 19.34 3.26
C LYS A 344 -18.16 19.28 4.64
N PHE A 345 -17.16 18.41 4.80
CA PHE A 345 -16.57 18.14 6.11
C PHE A 345 -15.23 18.84 6.36
N ARG A 346 -14.41 19.11 5.33
CA ARG A 346 -13.08 19.74 5.44
C ARG A 346 -12.80 20.75 4.30
N PRO A 347 -13.57 21.85 4.21
CA PRO A 347 -13.38 22.89 3.19
C PRO A 347 -12.00 23.56 3.26
N ASP A 348 -11.33 23.50 4.43
CA ASP A 348 -9.94 23.97 4.61
C ASP A 348 -8.91 23.12 3.86
N LEU A 349 -9.27 21.90 3.45
CA LEU A 349 -8.39 20.94 2.78
C LEU A 349 -8.64 20.79 1.27
N VAL A 350 -9.78 21.25 0.73
CA VAL A 350 -10.14 21.08 -0.71
C VAL A 350 -9.01 21.51 -1.65
N ASN A 351 -8.34 22.62 -1.36
CA ASN A 351 -7.23 23.12 -2.18
C ASN A 351 -5.86 22.46 -1.90
N MET A 352 -5.81 21.36 -1.12
CA MET A 352 -4.58 20.58 -0.94
C MET A 352 -4.40 19.52 -2.04
N PRO A 353 -3.15 19.29 -2.50
CA PRO A 353 -2.82 18.15 -3.32
C PRO A 353 -2.97 16.83 -2.57
N ALA A 354 -3.24 15.75 -3.29
CA ALA A 354 -3.50 14.41 -2.77
C ALA A 354 -2.48 13.36 -3.24
N THR A 355 -2.48 12.19 -2.60
CA THR A 355 -1.79 10.96 -3.08
C THR A 355 -2.77 9.87 -3.50
N ALA A 356 -4.05 10.01 -3.16
CA ALA A 356 -5.12 9.14 -3.64
C ALA A 356 -5.32 9.30 -5.16
N GLY A 357 -5.93 8.32 -5.82
CA GLY A 357 -6.31 8.46 -7.24
C GLY A 357 -7.56 9.33 -7.42
N ALA A 358 -7.76 9.88 -8.62
CA ALA A 358 -8.93 10.72 -8.92
C ALA A 358 -10.26 9.99 -8.64
N PHE A 359 -10.30 8.67 -8.85
CA PHE A 359 -11.38 7.75 -8.50
C PHE A 359 -11.84 7.76 -7.02
N SER A 360 -11.05 8.32 -6.10
CA SER A 360 -11.29 8.29 -4.66
C SER A 360 -12.32 9.37 -4.27
N THR A 361 -13.58 9.15 -4.67
CA THR A 361 -14.69 10.11 -4.62
C THR A 361 -15.73 9.84 -3.54
N GLY A 362 -15.82 8.60 -3.01
CA GLY A 362 -16.73 8.24 -1.92
C GLY A 362 -18.11 7.72 -2.35
N ASP A 363 -18.30 7.35 -3.61
CA ASP A 363 -19.59 6.94 -4.19
C ASP A 363 -20.30 5.84 -3.39
N GLY A 364 -19.54 4.86 -2.86
CA GLY A 364 -20.08 3.80 -1.99
C GLY A 364 -20.68 4.33 -0.68
N ILE A 365 -20.12 5.41 -0.13
CA ILE A 365 -20.68 6.08 1.06
C ILE A 365 -22.00 6.76 0.68
N ALA A 366 -22.04 7.48 -0.45
CA ALA A 366 -23.24 8.17 -0.92
C ALA A 366 -24.38 7.19 -1.25
N MET A 367 -24.09 6.07 -1.92
CA MET A 367 -25.08 5.02 -2.20
C MET A 367 -25.69 4.41 -0.93
N ALA A 368 -24.90 4.24 0.13
CA ALA A 368 -25.38 3.69 1.39
C ALA A 368 -26.07 4.74 2.28
N GLU A 369 -25.64 6.01 2.31
CA GLU A 369 -26.36 7.10 2.99
C GLU A 369 -27.78 7.28 2.43
N ILE A 370 -28.02 7.02 1.13
CA ILE A 370 -29.35 7.00 0.51
C ILE A 370 -30.27 5.91 1.12
N LEU A 371 -29.71 4.78 1.56
CA LEU A 371 -30.42 3.70 2.27
C LEU A 371 -30.52 3.93 3.79
N GLY A 372 -30.11 5.10 4.29
CA GLY A 372 -30.13 5.42 5.72
C GLY A 372 -28.97 4.83 6.53
N ALA A 373 -27.89 4.38 5.87
CA ALA A 373 -26.66 4.00 6.57
C ALA A 373 -26.08 5.19 7.35
N ALA A 374 -25.56 4.93 8.55
CA ALA A 374 -24.88 5.93 9.36
C ALA A 374 -23.43 6.11 8.91
N THR A 375 -22.99 7.35 8.81
CA THR A 375 -21.57 7.69 8.67
C THR A 375 -20.97 8.15 10.00
N THR A 376 -19.69 7.85 10.21
CA THR A 376 -18.92 8.26 11.40
C THR A 376 -17.58 8.87 10.99
N ASP A 377 -17.01 9.72 11.86
CA ASP A 377 -15.68 10.33 11.71
C ASP A 377 -15.40 11.09 10.40
N MET A 378 -16.43 11.54 9.67
CA MET A 378 -16.29 12.08 8.31
C MET A 378 -15.39 13.33 8.17
N GLU A 379 -15.11 14.08 9.25
CA GLU A 379 -14.13 15.18 9.23
C GLU A 379 -12.69 14.75 9.52
N LYS A 380 -12.48 13.48 9.90
CA LYS A 380 -11.17 12.86 10.14
C LYS A 380 -10.52 12.47 8.81
N ILE A 381 -9.82 13.42 8.20
CA ILE A 381 -9.04 13.21 6.98
C ILE A 381 -7.55 13.41 7.27
N GLN A 382 -6.75 12.39 7.01
CA GLN A 382 -5.31 12.40 7.29
C GLN A 382 -4.50 13.10 6.19
N LEU A 383 -3.67 14.05 6.63
CA LEU A 383 -2.56 14.58 5.85
C LEU A 383 -1.30 13.73 6.05
N HIS A 384 -0.78 13.14 4.97
CA HIS A 384 0.58 12.59 5.00
C HIS A 384 1.57 13.76 4.97
N PRO A 385 2.61 13.77 5.81
CA PRO A 385 3.57 14.89 5.84
C PRO A 385 4.47 14.95 4.60
N THR A 386 4.59 13.85 3.86
CA THR A 386 5.56 13.72 2.76
C THR A 386 4.93 13.17 1.49
N GLY A 387 4.32 14.04 0.68
CA GLY A 387 4.19 13.84 -0.77
C GLY A 387 5.33 14.58 -1.49
N PHE A 388 5.92 13.99 -2.53
CA PHE A 388 7.01 14.64 -3.26
C PHE A 388 6.51 15.85 -4.06
N VAL A 389 7.31 16.92 -4.05
CA VAL A 389 7.14 18.07 -4.94
C VAL A 389 8.02 17.84 -6.16
N ASP A 390 7.45 17.28 -7.22
CA ASP A 390 8.08 17.19 -8.53
C ASP A 390 8.56 18.58 -9.00
N PRO A 391 9.87 18.78 -9.29
CA PRO A 391 10.38 20.05 -9.81
C PRO A 391 9.78 20.45 -11.17
N ALA A 392 9.41 19.48 -12.01
CA ALA A 392 8.82 19.72 -13.32
C ALA A 392 7.32 20.08 -13.22
N ASN A 393 6.57 19.38 -12.36
CA ASN A 393 5.14 19.61 -12.12
C ASN A 393 4.83 19.95 -10.64
N ARG A 394 5.41 21.06 -10.17
CA ARG A 394 5.20 21.59 -8.82
C ARG A 394 3.72 21.85 -8.51
N ALA A 395 2.93 22.22 -9.52
CA ALA A 395 1.51 22.54 -9.40
C ALA A 395 0.56 21.32 -9.41
N SER A 396 1.02 20.11 -9.80
CA SER A 396 0.14 18.92 -9.91
C SER A 396 -0.74 18.71 -8.66
N PRO A 397 -2.06 18.52 -8.80
CA PRO A 397 -2.94 18.20 -7.68
C PRO A 397 -2.67 16.80 -7.12
N ASN A 398 -2.08 15.90 -7.91
CA ASN A 398 -1.69 14.56 -7.47
C ASN A 398 -0.16 14.47 -7.29
N LYS A 399 0.31 14.04 -6.12
CA LYS A 399 1.73 13.84 -5.81
C LYS A 399 2.05 12.37 -5.60
N VAL A 400 3.28 11.98 -5.96
CA VAL A 400 3.82 10.68 -5.59
C VAL A 400 4.12 10.67 -4.09
N LEU A 401 3.62 9.65 -3.39
CA LEU A 401 3.84 9.45 -1.96
C LEU A 401 5.31 9.14 -1.67
N ALA A 402 6.01 10.00 -0.92
CA ALA A 402 7.31 9.66 -0.37
C ALA A 402 7.10 8.71 0.81
N ALA A 403 7.45 7.43 0.61
CA ALA A 403 7.13 6.35 1.55
C ALA A 403 7.57 6.67 3.00
N GLU A 404 6.70 6.42 3.97
CA GLU A 404 6.99 6.68 5.38
C GLU A 404 8.18 5.86 5.89
N MET A 405 8.42 4.70 5.28
CA MET A 405 9.60 3.87 5.58
C MET A 405 10.93 4.59 5.30
N LEU A 406 10.98 5.66 4.48
CA LEU A 406 12.17 6.48 4.28
C LEU A 406 12.56 7.23 5.56
N ARG A 407 11.57 7.73 6.33
CA ARG A 407 11.78 8.25 7.69
C ARG A 407 12.09 7.12 8.67
N GLY A 408 11.43 5.98 8.51
CA GLY A 408 11.67 4.75 9.25
C GLY A 408 13.12 4.26 9.25
N VAL A 409 13.78 4.27 8.08
CA VAL A 409 15.18 3.86 7.93
C VAL A 409 16.21 4.96 8.25
N GLY A 410 15.79 6.09 8.83
CA GLY A 410 16.70 7.15 9.31
C GLY A 410 16.57 8.52 8.65
N GLY A 411 15.74 8.66 7.62
CA GLY A 411 15.55 9.93 6.91
C GLY A 411 15.00 11.05 7.80
N ILE A 412 15.66 12.21 7.73
CA ILE A 412 15.31 13.41 8.52
C ILE A 412 14.52 14.41 7.69
N LEU A 413 13.73 15.26 8.36
CA LEU A 413 12.99 16.35 7.73
C LEU A 413 13.63 17.69 8.04
N LEU A 414 13.92 18.47 6.99
CA LEU A 414 14.46 19.82 7.08
C LEU A 414 13.41 20.84 6.62
N ASP A 415 13.36 21.99 7.30
CA ASP A 415 12.71 23.18 6.76
C ASP A 415 13.58 23.88 5.69
N GLY A 416 13.02 24.87 5.01
CA GLY A 416 13.72 25.67 4.00
C GLY A 416 14.94 26.46 4.51
N THR A 417 15.25 26.43 5.80
CA THR A 417 16.49 26.98 6.38
C THR A 417 17.57 25.91 6.63
N GLY A 418 17.25 24.63 6.40
CA GLY A 418 18.15 23.49 6.61
C GLY A 418 18.17 22.98 8.04
N ARG A 419 17.10 23.22 8.80
CA ARG A 419 16.98 22.82 10.20
C ARG A 419 15.93 21.74 10.38
N ARG A 420 16.20 20.78 11.26
CA ARG A 420 15.17 19.86 11.77
C ARG A 420 14.16 20.63 12.62
N PHE A 421 12.91 20.16 12.62
CA PHE A 421 11.79 20.86 13.26
C PHE A 421 10.79 19.92 13.96
N CYS A 422 10.99 18.61 13.90
CA CYS A 422 10.07 17.61 14.44
C CYS A 422 10.79 16.27 14.71
N ASN A 423 10.17 15.40 15.51
CA ASN A 423 10.46 13.98 15.49
C ASN A 423 9.84 13.34 14.23
N GLU A 424 10.66 12.87 13.29
CA GLU A 424 10.21 12.29 12.02
C GLU A 424 9.48 10.94 12.16
N LEU A 425 9.56 10.33 13.34
CA LEU A 425 8.82 9.12 13.74
C LEU A 425 7.65 9.44 14.69
N GLY A 426 7.24 10.71 14.79
CA GLY A 426 5.93 11.07 15.34
C GLY A 426 4.79 10.57 14.43
N THR A 427 3.56 10.63 14.93
CA THR A 427 2.35 10.34 14.14
C THR A 427 2.18 11.34 12.98
N ARG A 428 1.42 10.95 11.96
CA ARG A 428 1.26 11.73 10.72
C ARG A 428 0.61 13.09 10.96
N ASP A 429 -0.42 13.14 11.81
CA ASP A 429 -1.01 14.38 12.30
C ASP A 429 0.05 15.28 12.98
N TYR A 430 0.88 14.75 13.89
CA TYR A 430 1.93 15.52 14.57
C TYR A 430 2.90 16.12 13.56
N VAL A 431 3.45 15.33 12.63
CA VAL A 431 4.47 15.81 11.67
C VAL A 431 3.86 16.85 10.73
N SER A 432 2.68 16.56 10.16
CA SER A 432 1.95 17.50 9.29
C SER A 432 1.58 18.79 10.04
N ASN A 433 1.21 18.71 11.32
CA ASN A 433 0.94 19.88 12.17
C ASN A 433 2.22 20.67 12.51
N GLN A 434 3.40 20.06 12.61
CA GLN A 434 4.65 20.84 12.73
C GLN A 434 4.95 21.59 11.43
N MET A 435 4.75 20.96 10.27
CA MET A 435 4.94 21.61 8.95
C MET A 435 3.96 22.77 8.77
N MET A 436 2.68 22.59 9.09
CA MET A 436 1.65 23.63 8.93
C MET A 436 1.86 24.87 9.83
N LYS A 437 2.60 24.76 10.95
CA LYS A 437 2.99 25.92 11.78
C LYS A 437 3.91 26.90 11.06
N TYR A 438 4.63 26.47 10.03
CA TYR A 438 5.46 27.37 9.23
C TYR A 438 4.63 28.32 8.35
N LYS A 439 3.38 27.92 7.98
CA LYS A 439 2.42 28.82 7.31
C LYS A 439 1.84 29.90 8.24
N THR A 440 2.04 29.82 9.56
CA THR A 440 1.38 30.68 10.56
C THR A 440 2.33 31.52 11.44
N LYS A 441 3.65 31.45 11.22
CA LYS A 441 4.64 32.30 11.92
C LYS A 441 4.71 33.72 11.33
N GLY A 442 3.69 34.51 11.64
CA GLY A 442 3.49 35.89 11.18
C GLY A 442 2.20 35.99 10.36
N GLY A 443 1.24 36.86 10.66
CA GLY A 443 1.35 38.10 11.45
C GLY A 443 1.89 39.28 10.65
N LEU A 444 2.24 39.04 9.38
CA LEU A 444 2.59 40.05 8.38
C LEU A 444 1.80 39.73 7.10
N PRO A 445 1.09 40.70 6.49
CA PRO A 445 0.49 40.49 5.19
C PRO A 445 1.59 40.41 4.11
N LYS A 446 1.43 39.50 3.16
CA LYS A 446 2.32 39.26 2.01
C LYS A 446 3.69 38.63 2.33
N LEU A 447 3.68 37.35 2.76
CA LEU A 447 4.45 36.40 1.94
C LEU A 447 3.79 36.37 0.56
N ARG A 448 4.61 36.42 -0.50
CA ARG A 448 4.09 36.36 -1.88
C ARG A 448 3.62 34.94 -2.19
N HIS A 449 2.77 34.79 -3.20
CA HIS A 449 2.07 33.52 -3.47
C HIS A 449 2.98 32.39 -3.97
N ASP A 450 4.22 32.74 -4.35
CA ASP A 450 5.33 31.92 -4.87
C ASP A 450 6.29 31.40 -3.77
N GLU A 451 6.45 32.10 -2.64
CA GLU A 451 7.31 31.68 -1.52
C GLU A 451 6.60 30.71 -0.55
N GLN A 452 6.19 29.54 -1.06
CA GLN A 452 5.78 28.44 -0.18
C GLN A 452 6.96 27.96 0.69
N SER A 453 6.70 27.70 1.97
CA SER A 453 7.68 27.09 2.88
C SER A 453 8.09 25.71 2.36
N LYS A 454 9.32 25.61 1.83
CA LYS A 454 9.88 24.35 1.37
C LYS A 454 10.22 23.44 2.54
N PHE A 455 10.06 22.14 2.34
CA PHE A 455 10.56 21.11 3.25
C PHE A 455 11.30 20.05 2.44
N TYR A 456 12.29 19.42 3.05
CA TYR A 456 13.13 18.42 2.40
C TYR A 456 13.19 17.14 3.23
N LEU A 457 13.05 16.00 2.55
CA LEU A 457 13.40 14.69 3.09
C LEU A 457 14.86 14.41 2.72
N LEU A 458 15.71 14.22 3.73
CA LEU A 458 17.14 13.96 3.56
C LEU A 458 17.53 12.59 4.14
N LEU A 459 18.20 11.78 3.33
CA LEU A 459 18.73 10.46 3.66
C LEU A 459 20.27 10.52 3.66
N SER A 460 20.88 9.84 4.63
CA SER A 460 22.29 9.40 4.58
C SER A 460 22.47 8.30 3.53
N GLU A 461 23.72 8.01 3.15
CA GLU A 461 24.03 6.88 2.27
C GLU A 461 23.46 5.55 2.80
N ALA A 462 23.62 5.32 4.11
CA ALA A 462 23.14 4.11 4.77
C ALA A 462 21.60 4.01 4.76
N ALA A 463 20.88 5.10 5.03
CA ALA A 463 19.43 5.14 4.94
C ALA A 463 18.95 4.95 3.49
N ALA A 464 19.67 5.52 2.52
CA ALA A 464 19.36 5.37 1.11
C ALA A 464 19.61 3.93 0.59
N ARG A 465 20.58 3.22 1.17
CA ARG A 465 20.86 1.79 0.89
C ARG A 465 19.80 0.87 1.48
N ASP A 466 19.34 1.10 2.71
CA ASP A 466 18.29 0.29 3.34
C ASP A 466 16.90 0.48 2.67
N ALA A 467 16.75 1.58 1.92
CA ALA A 467 15.63 1.89 1.03
C ALA A 467 16.00 1.86 -0.47
N GLN A 468 17.04 1.12 -0.89
CA GLN A 468 17.64 1.26 -2.23
C GLN A 468 16.65 1.15 -3.41
N ARG A 469 15.61 0.30 -3.28
CA ARG A 469 14.57 0.11 -4.31
C ARG A 469 13.70 1.36 -4.45
N HIS A 470 13.11 1.82 -3.35
CA HIS A 470 12.35 3.08 -3.26
C HIS A 470 13.20 4.26 -3.76
N VAL A 471 14.44 4.38 -3.25
CA VAL A 471 15.36 5.45 -3.67
C VAL A 471 15.61 5.44 -5.16
N ASN A 472 15.93 4.29 -5.76
CA ASN A 472 16.19 4.23 -7.20
C ASN A 472 14.93 4.55 -8.02
N ALA A 473 13.75 4.08 -7.61
CA ALA A 473 12.49 4.37 -8.29
C ALA A 473 12.10 5.85 -8.24
N TYR A 474 12.32 6.52 -7.10
CA TYR A 474 12.08 7.96 -6.96
C TYR A 474 13.16 8.82 -7.65
N VAL A 475 14.41 8.34 -7.72
CA VAL A 475 15.48 8.99 -8.50
C VAL A 475 15.20 8.91 -10.00
N SER A 476 14.74 7.76 -10.52
CA SER A 476 14.34 7.64 -11.94
C SER A 476 13.10 8.48 -12.31
N GLN A 477 12.32 8.93 -11.31
CA GLN A 477 11.22 9.87 -11.48
C GLN A 477 11.63 11.35 -11.27
N GLY A 478 12.91 11.64 -10.98
CA GLY A 478 13.38 13.00 -10.69
C GLY A 478 12.96 13.56 -9.32
N LEU A 479 12.32 12.75 -8.46
CA LEU A 479 11.77 13.16 -7.17
C LEU A 479 12.80 13.12 -6.02
N LEU A 480 13.87 12.36 -6.21
CA LEU A 480 15.05 12.34 -5.35
C LEU A 480 16.31 12.62 -6.19
N THR A 481 17.23 13.41 -5.64
CA THR A 481 18.56 13.65 -6.19
C THR A 481 19.62 13.00 -5.29
N LYS A 482 20.59 12.28 -5.89
CA LYS A 482 21.79 11.79 -5.19
C LYS A 482 22.89 12.85 -5.33
N LEU A 483 23.59 13.18 -4.24
CA LEU A 483 24.60 14.24 -4.15
C LEU A 483 25.82 13.73 -3.38
N HIS A 484 27.03 14.11 -3.79
CA HIS A 484 28.27 13.73 -3.13
C HIS A 484 28.76 14.85 -2.20
N GLY A 485 28.72 14.60 -0.90
CA GLY A 485 29.21 15.53 0.12
C GLY A 485 28.33 16.76 0.35
N ILE A 486 28.59 17.43 1.46
CA ILE A 486 27.75 18.51 1.99
C ILE A 486 27.84 19.81 1.18
N ASP A 487 28.87 19.99 0.35
CA ASP A 487 28.97 21.12 -0.56
C ASP A 487 28.01 21.00 -1.76
N GLU A 488 27.77 19.79 -2.27
CA GLU A 488 26.74 19.58 -3.29
C GLU A 488 25.34 19.74 -2.69
N LEU A 489 25.11 19.20 -1.49
CA LEU A 489 23.88 19.41 -0.73
C LEU A 489 23.61 20.90 -0.45
N SER A 490 24.64 21.66 -0.07
CA SER A 490 24.57 23.10 0.17
C SER A 490 24.19 23.88 -1.08
N LYS A 491 24.80 23.56 -2.24
CA LYS A 491 24.50 24.18 -3.53
C LYS A 491 23.07 23.83 -4.01
N HIS A 492 22.73 22.54 -3.99
CA HIS A 492 21.43 22.04 -4.48
C HIS A 492 20.24 22.63 -3.71
N LEU A 493 20.35 22.73 -2.38
CA LEU A 493 19.28 23.30 -1.55
C LEU A 493 19.32 24.84 -1.48
N SER A 494 20.37 25.50 -1.97
CA SER A 494 20.67 26.93 -1.72
C SER A 494 20.79 27.27 -0.22
N ILE A 495 21.25 26.33 0.61
CA ILE A 495 21.37 26.49 2.07
C ILE A 495 22.85 26.53 2.46
N PRO A 496 23.34 27.51 3.24
CA PRO A 496 24.75 27.60 3.61
C PRO A 496 25.28 26.34 4.31
N ARG A 497 26.38 25.77 3.79
CA ARG A 497 27.11 24.58 4.33
C ARG A 497 27.12 24.53 5.86
N ARG A 498 27.53 25.63 6.51
CA ARG A 498 27.61 25.75 7.99
C ARG A 498 26.31 25.38 8.71
N ILE A 499 25.14 25.71 8.16
CA ILE A 499 23.85 25.39 8.78
C ILE A 499 23.60 23.88 8.66
N LEU A 500 23.76 23.29 7.47
CA LEU A 500 23.62 21.85 7.24
C LEU A 500 24.60 21.06 8.13
N SER A 501 25.87 21.46 8.20
CA SER A 501 26.88 20.81 9.06
C SER A 501 26.46 20.85 10.54
N THR A 502 25.90 21.99 10.99
CA THR A 502 25.41 22.14 12.37
C THR A 502 24.19 21.24 12.62
N THR A 503 23.23 21.17 11.70
CA THR A 503 22.03 20.33 11.82
C THR A 503 22.39 18.84 11.86
N LEU A 504 23.28 18.37 10.97
CA LEU A 504 23.70 16.98 10.91
C LEU A 504 24.56 16.59 12.14
N LEU A 505 25.46 17.47 12.60
CA LEU A 505 26.24 17.26 13.82
C LEU A 505 25.34 17.22 15.07
N ASN A 506 24.35 18.10 15.18
CA ASN A 506 23.40 18.09 16.29
C ASN A 506 22.53 16.82 16.28
N TYR A 507 22.14 16.32 15.09
CA TYR A 507 21.43 15.05 14.96
C TYR A 507 22.29 13.87 15.40
N ARG A 508 23.56 13.80 14.97
CA ARG A 508 24.55 12.80 15.43
C ARG A 508 24.74 12.82 16.95
N ASN A 509 24.92 14.00 17.53
CA ASN A 509 25.07 14.15 18.98
C ASN A 509 23.81 13.66 19.71
N SER A 510 22.61 14.05 19.24
CA SER A 510 21.34 13.59 19.81
C SER A 510 21.16 12.07 19.75
N ALA A 511 21.57 11.45 18.63
CA ALA A 511 21.56 10.00 18.48
C ALA A 511 22.53 9.31 19.47
N SER A 512 23.71 9.88 19.72
CA SER A 512 24.64 9.33 20.72
C SER A 512 24.16 9.47 22.17
N TYR A 513 23.28 10.44 22.46
CA TYR A 513 22.56 10.54 23.74
C TYR A 513 21.26 9.72 23.78
N GLY A 514 20.88 9.07 22.67
CA GLY A 514 19.63 8.31 22.55
C GLY A 514 18.34 9.15 22.56
N ARG A 515 18.42 10.48 22.53
CA ARG A 515 17.26 11.38 22.51
C ARG A 515 17.58 12.76 21.93
N ASP A 516 16.64 13.35 21.20
CA ASP A 516 16.71 14.74 20.71
C ASP A 516 15.71 15.72 21.38
N GLU A 517 15.82 17.00 21.00
CA GLU A 517 14.97 18.11 21.47
C GLU A 517 13.49 17.97 21.07
N PHE A 518 13.17 17.19 20.03
CA PHE A 518 11.80 16.91 19.58
C PHE A 518 11.20 15.65 20.23
N GLY A 519 11.98 14.95 21.05
CA GLY A 519 11.58 13.71 21.73
C GLY A 519 11.76 12.43 20.90
N LYS A 520 12.45 12.48 19.76
CA LYS A 520 12.85 11.28 19.00
C LYS A 520 13.81 10.45 19.85
N SER A 521 13.58 9.14 19.93
CA SER A 521 14.41 8.19 20.70
C SER A 521 14.85 6.97 19.87
N VAL A 522 14.64 7.00 18.55
CA VAL A 522 15.01 5.94 17.60
C VAL A 522 15.73 6.60 16.43
N PHE A 523 16.98 6.17 16.20
CA PHE A 523 17.94 6.81 15.30
C PHE A 523 18.63 5.74 14.42
N GLU A 524 17.90 5.27 13.40
CA GLU A 524 18.46 4.41 12.36
C GLU A 524 19.37 5.20 11.41
N ASN A 525 20.38 4.54 10.83
CA ASN A 525 21.27 5.03 9.77
C ASN A 525 21.69 6.51 9.89
N VAL A 526 22.14 6.90 11.07
CA VAL A 526 22.62 8.26 11.35
C VAL A 526 23.76 8.63 10.35
N PRO A 527 23.73 9.83 9.75
CA PRO A 527 24.81 10.35 8.90
C PRO A 527 26.21 10.18 9.51
N THR A 528 27.23 10.04 8.67
CA THR A 528 28.62 9.73 9.03
C THR A 528 29.32 10.85 9.81
N ALA A 529 30.57 10.63 10.23
CA ALA A 529 31.37 11.69 10.84
C ALA A 529 31.98 12.68 9.82
N ASP A 530 32.05 12.30 8.55
CA ASP A 530 32.70 13.05 7.47
C ASP A 530 31.68 13.39 6.38
N PHE A 531 31.04 14.55 6.56
CA PHE A 531 30.03 15.02 5.61
C PHE A 531 30.61 15.44 4.25
N ASP A 532 31.93 15.42 4.03
CA ASP A 532 32.53 15.74 2.73
C ASP A 532 32.69 14.52 1.81
N SER A 533 32.81 13.30 2.38
CA SER A 533 32.81 12.04 1.63
C SER A 533 31.45 11.32 1.62
N GLU A 534 30.51 11.69 2.49
CA GLU A 534 29.18 11.06 2.55
C GLU A 534 28.30 11.38 1.33
N ALA A 535 27.71 10.34 0.73
CA ALA A 535 26.65 10.49 -0.25
C ALA A 535 25.31 10.80 0.44
N PHE A 536 24.64 11.86 0.00
CA PHE A 536 23.30 12.24 0.46
C PHE A 536 22.25 11.98 -0.61
N VAL A 537 21.02 11.67 -0.21
CA VAL A 537 19.87 11.61 -1.12
C VAL A 537 18.76 12.51 -0.59
N VAL A 538 18.28 13.43 -1.43
CA VAL A 538 17.36 14.50 -1.00
C VAL A 538 16.23 14.72 -2.00
N GLY A 539 15.05 15.10 -1.51
CA GLY A 539 13.92 15.55 -2.33
C GLY A 539 13.02 16.53 -1.59
N GLU A 540 12.36 17.42 -2.34
CA GLU A 540 11.39 18.38 -1.78
C GLU A 540 10.06 17.67 -1.50
N VAL A 541 9.46 17.96 -0.34
CA VAL A 541 8.24 17.32 0.14
C VAL A 541 7.24 18.33 0.71
N THR A 542 5.96 18.01 0.66
CA THR A 542 4.86 18.83 1.18
C THR A 542 3.77 17.97 1.82
N PRO A 543 2.97 18.50 2.78
CA PRO A 543 1.79 17.80 3.28
C PRO A 543 0.74 17.59 2.19
N VAL A 544 0.13 16.41 2.16
CA VAL A 544 -0.80 15.96 1.12
C VAL A 544 -1.98 15.20 1.70
N LEU A 545 -3.16 15.36 1.12
CA LEU A 545 -4.34 14.54 1.40
C LEU A 545 -4.05 13.07 1.06
N HIS A 546 -4.31 12.16 2.00
CA HIS A 546 -3.80 10.79 1.90
C HIS A 546 -4.81 9.68 2.18
N TYR A 547 -5.70 9.88 3.16
CA TYR A 547 -6.64 8.83 3.59
C TYR A 547 -7.79 9.42 4.41
N CYS A 548 -9.02 8.95 4.19
CA CYS A 548 -10.18 9.26 5.05
C CYS A 548 -10.32 8.20 6.16
N MET A 549 -10.35 8.62 7.43
CA MET A 549 -10.66 7.73 8.58
C MET A 549 -12.16 7.69 8.92
N GLY A 550 -12.94 8.58 8.33
CA GLY A 550 -14.40 8.55 8.37
C GLY A 550 -14.99 7.92 7.13
N GLY A 551 -16.16 7.30 7.32
CA GLY A 551 -16.89 6.56 6.31
C GLY A 551 -18.14 5.91 6.90
N LEU A 552 -18.61 4.84 6.27
CA LEU A 552 -19.75 4.05 6.75
C LEU A 552 -19.45 3.40 8.11
N THR A 553 -20.43 3.43 9.00
CA THR A 553 -20.37 2.79 10.31
C THR A 553 -20.59 1.29 10.13
N ILE A 554 -19.69 0.48 10.69
CA ILE A 554 -19.75 -0.98 10.66
C ILE A 554 -19.64 -1.58 12.07
N ASP A 555 -20.10 -2.81 12.22
CA ASP A 555 -19.75 -3.67 13.37
C ASP A 555 -18.44 -4.46 13.11
N THR A 556 -18.07 -5.36 14.04
CA THR A 556 -16.86 -6.19 13.92
C THR A 556 -16.92 -7.21 12.78
N GLU A 557 -18.12 -7.53 12.30
CA GLU A 557 -18.35 -8.49 11.22
C GLU A 557 -18.42 -7.82 9.83
N GLY A 558 -18.45 -6.48 9.80
CA GLY A 558 -18.45 -5.65 8.59
C GLY A 558 -19.84 -5.30 8.06
N ASN A 559 -20.92 -5.54 8.83
CA ASN A 559 -22.28 -5.16 8.45
C ASN A 559 -22.45 -3.63 8.48
N VAL A 560 -23.10 -3.03 7.47
CA VAL A 560 -23.32 -1.57 7.42
C VAL A 560 -24.49 -1.17 8.32
N LEU A 561 -24.21 -0.33 9.32
CA LEU A 561 -25.16 0.06 10.36
C LEU A 561 -25.96 1.32 9.99
N ARG A 562 -27.23 1.37 10.41
CA ARG A 562 -28.08 2.58 10.49
C ARG A 562 -27.85 3.31 11.81
N SER A 563 -28.37 4.52 11.92
CA SER A 563 -28.19 5.40 13.10
C SER A 563 -28.83 4.91 14.41
N ASP A 564 -29.65 3.86 14.36
CA ASP A 564 -30.27 3.21 15.53
C ASP A 564 -29.53 1.94 16.00
N GLY A 565 -28.49 1.51 15.27
CA GLY A 565 -27.72 0.29 15.54
C GLY A 565 -28.26 -0.97 14.85
N THR A 566 -29.32 -0.89 14.05
CA THR A 566 -29.68 -1.96 13.10
C THR A 566 -28.71 -1.98 11.93
N TRP A 567 -28.57 -3.10 11.22
CA TRP A 567 -27.81 -3.16 9.96
C TRP A 567 -28.73 -3.28 8.74
N ILE A 568 -28.25 -2.81 7.58
CA ILE A 568 -28.92 -3.02 6.29
C ILE A 568 -28.67 -4.46 5.85
N GLU A 569 -29.72 -5.27 5.68
CA GLU A 569 -29.52 -6.72 5.51
C GLU A 569 -28.86 -7.02 4.16
N GLY A 570 -27.75 -7.75 4.19
CA GLY A 570 -26.96 -8.07 3.00
C GLY A 570 -26.01 -6.95 2.54
N LEU A 571 -25.91 -5.81 3.24
CA LEU A 571 -24.94 -4.76 2.92
C LEU A 571 -23.74 -4.80 3.88
N TYR A 572 -22.56 -5.00 3.30
CA TYR A 572 -21.29 -5.06 4.02
C TYR A 572 -20.31 -4.00 3.51
N ALA A 573 -19.34 -3.58 4.31
CA ALA A 573 -18.32 -2.61 3.89
C ALA A 573 -16.93 -2.86 4.52
N ALA A 574 -15.85 -2.67 3.75
CA ALA A 574 -14.47 -2.82 4.25
C ALA A 574 -13.44 -1.92 3.55
N GLY A 575 -12.39 -1.55 4.28
CA GLY A 575 -11.36 -0.60 3.83
C GLY A 575 -11.79 0.86 4.02
N GLU A 576 -11.13 1.77 3.31
CA GLU A 576 -11.27 3.24 3.42
C GLU A 576 -12.68 3.81 3.07
N VAL A 577 -13.67 2.96 2.79
CA VAL A 577 -15.09 3.34 2.71
C VAL A 577 -15.76 3.35 4.09
N THR A 578 -15.13 2.75 5.11
CA THR A 578 -15.65 2.62 6.49
C THR A 578 -15.04 3.66 7.45
N GLY A 579 -15.71 3.90 8.57
CA GLY A 579 -15.25 4.79 9.65
C GLY A 579 -14.92 4.06 10.96
N GLY A 580 -14.48 4.82 11.97
CA GLY A 580 -14.29 4.33 13.35
C GLY A 580 -12.98 3.55 13.58
N VAL A 581 -12.58 2.67 12.66
CA VAL A 581 -11.40 1.76 12.76
C VAL A 581 -10.10 2.48 13.14
N HIS A 582 -9.93 3.77 12.77
CA HIS A 582 -8.71 4.54 13.00
C HIS A 582 -8.88 5.85 13.79
N GLY A 583 -10.11 6.23 14.14
CA GLY A 583 -10.44 7.49 14.80
C GLY A 583 -9.72 8.74 14.24
N ASN A 584 -9.09 9.54 15.12
CA ASN A 584 -8.51 10.84 14.74
C ASN A 584 -7.32 10.75 13.77
N ASN A 585 -6.54 9.67 13.79
CA ASN A 585 -5.36 9.50 12.94
C ASN A 585 -5.01 8.03 12.76
N ARG A 586 -4.93 7.57 11.51
CA ARG A 586 -4.47 6.22 11.18
C ARG A 586 -2.95 6.05 11.31
N LEU A 587 -2.52 4.91 11.85
CA LEU A 587 -1.10 4.49 11.82
C LEU A 587 -0.62 4.07 10.42
N GLY A 588 0.66 4.30 10.13
CA GLY A 588 1.29 3.82 8.90
C GLY A 588 1.23 2.29 8.81
N GLY A 589 0.64 1.74 7.74
CA GLY A 589 0.48 0.29 7.54
C GLY A 589 -0.83 -0.33 8.05
N ASN A 590 -1.64 0.38 8.85
CA ASN A 590 -2.94 -0.14 9.29
C ASN A 590 -4.01 -0.19 8.18
N SER A 591 -3.87 0.56 7.08
CA SER A 591 -4.88 0.52 5.98
C SER A 591 -4.84 -0.76 5.15
N LEU A 592 -3.64 -1.28 4.84
CA LEU A 592 -3.54 -2.59 4.19
C LEU A 592 -4.01 -3.72 5.14
N LEU A 593 -3.81 -3.53 6.45
CA LEU A 593 -4.24 -4.46 7.46
C LEU A 593 -5.76 -4.51 7.58
N GLU A 594 -6.40 -3.35 7.67
CA GLU A 594 -7.86 -3.19 7.66
C GLU A 594 -8.49 -3.88 6.44
N CYS A 595 -7.99 -3.59 5.24
CA CYS A 595 -8.47 -4.22 4.01
C CYS A 595 -8.40 -5.75 4.09
N ALA A 596 -7.28 -6.31 4.53
CA ALA A 596 -7.10 -7.76 4.62
C ALA A 596 -7.86 -8.40 5.80
N VAL A 597 -8.06 -7.68 6.91
CA VAL A 597 -8.83 -8.16 8.07
C VAL A 597 -10.33 -8.13 7.79
N PHE A 598 -10.91 -6.95 7.54
CA PHE A 598 -12.36 -6.81 7.40
C PHE A 598 -12.88 -7.43 6.09
N GLY A 599 -12.14 -7.31 4.98
CA GLY A 599 -12.45 -8.04 3.74
C GLY A 599 -12.46 -9.55 3.98
N GLY A 600 -11.48 -10.07 4.72
CA GLY A 600 -11.42 -11.49 5.08
C GLY A 600 -12.50 -11.93 6.09
N ILE A 601 -12.97 -11.05 6.97
CA ILE A 601 -14.09 -11.32 7.88
C ILE A 601 -15.39 -11.45 7.09
N ILE A 602 -15.76 -10.41 6.32
CA ILE A 602 -16.95 -10.42 5.48
C ILE A 602 -16.94 -11.63 4.53
N GLY A 603 -15.81 -11.89 3.86
CA GLY A 603 -15.68 -13.03 2.95
C GLY A 603 -15.75 -14.42 3.60
N ARG A 604 -15.65 -14.53 4.95
CA ARG A 604 -15.97 -15.75 5.70
C ARG A 604 -17.43 -15.80 6.16
N ASN A 605 -18.01 -14.65 6.46
CA ASN A 605 -19.32 -14.52 7.09
C ASN A 605 -20.48 -14.53 6.08
N VAL A 606 -20.25 -13.97 4.88
CA VAL A 606 -21.22 -13.97 3.77
C VAL A 606 -21.68 -15.41 3.48
N PRO A 607 -22.99 -15.70 3.51
CA PRO A 607 -23.55 -16.96 3.05
C PRO A 607 -23.08 -17.31 1.63
N ILE A 608 -22.93 -18.61 1.37
CA ILE A 608 -22.75 -19.14 0.01
C ILE A 608 -23.74 -20.28 -0.17
N ASP A 609 -24.34 -20.38 -1.35
CA ASP A 609 -25.11 -21.54 -1.77
C ASP A 609 -24.12 -22.67 -2.08
N GLU A 610 -24.08 -23.71 -1.24
CA GLU A 610 -23.30 -24.92 -1.53
C GLU A 610 -23.83 -25.55 -2.82
N ILE A 611 -23.02 -25.50 -3.89
CA ILE A 611 -23.29 -26.22 -5.14
C ILE A 611 -23.31 -27.71 -4.81
N GLN A 612 -24.51 -28.26 -4.60
CA GLN A 612 -24.70 -29.66 -4.24
C GLN A 612 -24.36 -30.58 -5.41
N GLY A 613 -23.10 -30.97 -5.46
CA GLY A 613 -22.53 -31.87 -6.45
C GLY A 613 -21.30 -31.24 -7.09
N THR A 614 -20.13 -31.78 -6.73
CA THR A 614 -18.98 -31.74 -7.64
C THR A 614 -19.44 -32.29 -8.99
N PRO A 615 -19.28 -31.57 -10.11
CA PRO A 615 -19.57 -32.13 -11.42
C PRO A 615 -18.63 -33.30 -11.68
N SER A 616 -19.16 -34.52 -11.57
CA SER A 616 -18.47 -35.73 -12.04
C SER A 616 -18.14 -35.56 -13.52
N ALA A 617 -16.92 -35.88 -13.93
CA ALA A 617 -16.34 -35.56 -15.26
C ALA A 617 -17.02 -36.23 -16.48
N GLU A 618 -18.22 -36.78 -16.32
CA GLU A 618 -19.01 -37.50 -17.33
C GLU A 618 -20.23 -36.70 -17.85
N ARG A 619 -20.41 -35.43 -17.43
CA ARG A 619 -21.60 -34.62 -17.78
C ARG A 619 -21.35 -33.19 -18.29
N ILE A 620 -20.26 -32.99 -19.02
CA ILE A 620 -20.23 -31.95 -20.07
C ILE A 620 -19.74 -32.62 -21.36
N SER A 621 -20.68 -33.09 -22.18
CA SER A 621 -20.42 -33.54 -23.54
C SER A 621 -21.57 -33.09 -24.42
N LYS A 622 -21.26 -32.23 -25.39
CA LYS A 622 -22.18 -31.45 -26.25
C LYS A 622 -22.94 -30.33 -25.52
N GLU A 623 -23.15 -29.15 -26.11
CA GLU A 623 -22.66 -28.63 -27.40
C GLU A 623 -21.79 -27.39 -27.18
N VAL A 624 -20.62 -27.35 -27.84
CA VAL A 624 -19.87 -26.14 -28.18
C VAL A 624 -19.87 -26.09 -29.70
N GLU A 625 -20.23 -24.96 -30.30
CA GLU A 625 -20.14 -24.77 -31.74
C GLU A 625 -18.70 -24.44 -32.14
N GLU A 626 -18.17 -25.19 -33.10
CA GLU A 626 -16.87 -24.99 -33.73
C GLU A 626 -16.91 -25.57 -35.16
N PRO A 627 -16.01 -25.17 -36.08
CA PRO A 627 -14.82 -24.32 -35.86
C PRO A 627 -14.87 -22.99 -36.63
N ALA A 628 -13.82 -22.17 -36.47
CA ALA A 628 -13.44 -21.19 -37.50
C ALA A 628 -12.69 -21.91 -38.65
N ASP A 629 -12.79 -21.39 -39.88
CA ASP A 629 -12.24 -22.06 -41.07
C ASP A 629 -10.72 -22.30 -40.98
N ILE A 630 -10.24 -23.40 -41.56
CA ILE A 630 -8.81 -23.72 -41.63
C ILE A 630 -8.21 -23.12 -42.92
N ILE A 631 -7.22 -22.25 -42.77
CA ILE A 631 -6.67 -21.41 -43.84
C ILE A 631 -5.17 -21.70 -43.99
N SER A 632 -4.71 -22.10 -45.18
CA SER A 632 -3.29 -22.40 -45.39
C SER A 632 -2.43 -21.14 -45.53
N MET A 633 -1.12 -21.24 -45.28
CA MET A 633 -0.19 -20.13 -45.59
C MET A 633 -0.17 -19.77 -47.08
N GLU A 634 -0.52 -20.71 -47.98
CA GLU A 634 -0.68 -20.40 -49.41
C GLU A 634 -1.96 -19.59 -49.68
N GLU A 635 -3.02 -19.78 -48.89
CA GLU A 635 -4.21 -18.94 -48.94
C GLU A 635 -3.90 -17.54 -48.38
N VAL A 636 -3.33 -17.45 -47.17
CA VAL A 636 -2.92 -16.17 -46.56
C VAL A 636 -2.06 -15.35 -47.53
N ALA A 637 -1.10 -15.99 -48.21
CA ALA A 637 -0.19 -15.34 -49.17
C ALA A 637 -0.88 -14.73 -50.41
N LYS A 638 -2.15 -15.03 -50.69
CA LYS A 638 -2.92 -14.36 -51.76
C LYS A 638 -3.38 -12.97 -51.34
N HIS A 639 -3.72 -12.82 -50.05
CA HIS A 639 -4.20 -11.59 -49.42
C HIS A 639 -3.00 -10.71 -48.99
N ALA A 640 -2.18 -10.33 -49.97
CA ALA A 640 -0.89 -9.67 -49.80
C ALA A 640 -0.84 -8.25 -50.40
N SER A 641 -1.96 -7.53 -50.48
CA SER A 641 -2.07 -6.28 -51.24
C SER A 641 -2.80 -5.13 -50.50
N PRO A 642 -2.62 -3.86 -50.92
CA PRO A 642 -3.34 -2.73 -50.31
C PRO A 642 -4.85 -2.81 -50.58
N GLY A 643 -5.62 -3.08 -49.52
CA GLY A 643 -7.07 -3.30 -49.58
C GLY A 643 -7.48 -4.78 -49.55
N ASP A 644 -6.53 -5.71 -49.57
CA ASP A 644 -6.74 -7.15 -49.40
C ASP A 644 -5.50 -7.77 -48.71
N CYS A 645 -5.50 -7.74 -47.38
CA CYS A 645 -4.34 -7.85 -46.50
C CYS A 645 -4.66 -8.73 -45.28
N TRP A 646 -4.36 -10.03 -45.37
CA TRP A 646 -4.42 -10.94 -44.21
C TRP A 646 -3.04 -11.13 -43.58
N VAL A 647 -3.02 -11.36 -42.27
CA VAL A 647 -1.80 -11.67 -41.50
C VAL A 647 -2.10 -12.79 -40.51
N ALA A 648 -1.23 -13.79 -40.43
CA ALA A 648 -1.31 -14.80 -39.39
C ALA A 648 -0.55 -14.34 -38.14
N LEU A 649 -1.17 -14.46 -36.96
CA LEU A 649 -0.60 -14.12 -35.65
C LEU A 649 -0.97 -15.24 -34.66
N TYR A 650 0.04 -15.89 -34.08
CA TYR A 650 -0.06 -17.01 -33.14
C TYR A 650 -0.95 -18.17 -33.64
N GLY A 651 -0.96 -18.40 -34.96
CA GLY A 651 -1.79 -19.42 -35.61
C GLY A 651 -3.23 -19.00 -35.91
N THR A 652 -3.65 -17.78 -35.61
CA THR A 652 -4.94 -17.21 -36.04
C THR A 652 -4.73 -16.27 -37.22
N VAL A 653 -5.58 -16.36 -38.25
CA VAL A 653 -5.53 -15.50 -39.44
C VAL A 653 -6.50 -14.33 -39.29
N TYR A 654 -6.03 -13.10 -39.49
CA TYR A 654 -6.81 -11.88 -39.34
C TYR A 654 -6.88 -11.08 -40.64
N ASP A 655 -8.06 -10.56 -40.99
CA ASP A 655 -8.24 -9.58 -42.07
C ASP A 655 -7.96 -8.16 -41.55
N LEU A 656 -6.81 -7.63 -41.94
CA LEU A 656 -6.35 -6.30 -41.57
C LEU A 656 -6.55 -5.26 -42.67
N SER A 657 -7.24 -5.60 -43.77
CA SER A 657 -7.46 -4.74 -44.94
C SER A 657 -8.05 -3.37 -44.59
N THR A 658 -9.05 -3.34 -43.70
CA THR A 658 -9.68 -2.10 -43.20
C THR A 658 -9.01 -1.52 -41.96
N PHE A 659 -8.14 -2.29 -41.29
CA PHE A 659 -7.41 -1.85 -40.08
C PHE A 659 -6.07 -1.17 -40.41
N ALA A 660 -5.44 -1.52 -41.55
CA ALA A 660 -4.13 -0.98 -41.94
C ALA A 660 -4.10 0.56 -41.92
N GLU A 661 -5.10 1.24 -42.48
CA GLU A 661 -5.15 2.72 -42.48
C GLU A 661 -5.43 3.34 -41.11
N GLN A 662 -5.98 2.56 -40.16
CA GLN A 662 -6.29 2.99 -38.80
C GLN A 662 -5.12 2.77 -37.83
N HIS A 663 -4.14 1.95 -38.21
CA HIS A 663 -3.02 1.56 -37.36
C HIS A 663 -2.10 2.76 -37.02
N PRO A 664 -1.76 3.04 -35.74
CA PRO A 664 -0.95 4.20 -35.35
C PRO A 664 0.45 4.26 -35.97
N GLY A 665 1.04 3.11 -36.32
CA GLY A 665 2.30 3.02 -37.06
C GLY A 665 2.17 3.24 -38.58
N GLY A 666 0.99 3.63 -39.06
CA GLY A 666 0.63 3.78 -40.47
C GLY A 666 0.45 2.47 -41.23
N ALA A 667 -0.36 2.51 -42.29
CA ALA A 667 -0.71 1.33 -43.11
C ALA A 667 0.50 0.58 -43.65
N ARG A 668 1.59 1.28 -44.00
CA ARG A 668 2.82 0.68 -44.51
C ARG A 668 3.45 -0.34 -43.55
N THR A 669 3.20 -0.22 -42.25
CA THR A 669 3.69 -1.17 -41.24
C THR A 669 2.92 -2.49 -41.33
N ILE A 670 1.58 -2.46 -41.37
CA ILE A 670 0.76 -3.68 -41.50
C ILE A 670 0.88 -4.27 -42.91
N LEU A 671 0.86 -3.45 -43.95
CA LEU A 671 1.06 -3.89 -45.34
C LEU A 671 2.45 -4.49 -45.62
N SER A 672 3.42 -4.35 -44.69
CA SER A 672 4.70 -5.07 -44.78
C SER A 672 4.65 -6.52 -44.27
N LEU A 673 3.54 -6.91 -43.64
CA LEU A 673 3.26 -8.26 -43.14
C LEU A 673 2.13 -8.97 -43.92
N ALA A 674 1.50 -8.28 -44.88
CA ALA A 674 0.41 -8.82 -45.69
C ALA A 674 0.85 -10.12 -46.40
N GLY A 675 0.07 -11.18 -46.22
CA GLY A 675 0.40 -12.51 -46.76
C GLY A 675 1.43 -13.32 -45.96
N THR A 676 1.72 -12.96 -44.70
CA THR A 676 2.76 -13.62 -43.89
C THR A 676 2.32 -13.96 -42.46
N ASP A 677 3.09 -14.83 -41.80
CA ASP A 677 3.08 -14.96 -40.34
C ASP A 677 3.84 -13.77 -39.72
N GLY A 678 3.09 -12.86 -39.10
CA GLY A 678 3.61 -11.66 -38.45
C GLY A 678 4.01 -11.87 -36.99
N THR A 679 3.78 -13.05 -36.39
CA THR A 679 3.84 -13.29 -34.93
C THR A 679 5.13 -12.76 -34.31
N LYS A 680 6.27 -13.15 -34.88
CA LYS A 680 7.60 -12.74 -34.39
C LYS A 680 7.85 -11.23 -34.51
N ILE A 681 7.21 -10.54 -35.43
CA ILE A 681 7.33 -9.08 -35.58
C ILE A 681 6.35 -8.37 -34.63
N PHE A 682 5.18 -8.97 -34.39
CA PHE A 682 4.21 -8.51 -33.39
C PHE A 682 4.80 -8.58 -31.97
N ASP A 683 5.37 -9.72 -31.55
CA ASP A 683 6.03 -9.91 -30.24
C ASP A 683 7.11 -8.87 -29.91
N ASN A 684 7.78 -8.31 -30.93
CA ASN A 684 8.86 -7.33 -30.75
C ASN A 684 8.34 -5.89 -30.51
N ILE A 685 7.05 -5.64 -30.67
CA ILE A 685 6.45 -4.29 -30.68
C ILE A 685 5.20 -4.20 -29.79
N HIS A 686 4.42 -5.28 -29.72
CA HIS A 686 3.12 -5.36 -29.05
C HIS A 686 3.07 -6.57 -28.10
N SER A 687 2.27 -6.48 -27.04
CA SER A 687 1.96 -7.64 -26.19
C SER A 687 0.78 -8.44 -26.77
N PRO A 688 0.71 -9.78 -26.58
CA PRO A 688 -0.40 -10.62 -27.10
C PRO A 688 -1.81 -10.13 -26.76
N HIS A 689 -2.03 -9.50 -25.60
CA HIS A 689 -3.31 -8.89 -25.20
C HIS A 689 -3.82 -7.82 -26.20
N MET A 690 -2.93 -7.20 -27.00
CA MET A 690 -3.33 -6.24 -28.05
C MET A 690 -4.14 -6.89 -29.19
N LEU A 691 -4.16 -8.23 -29.30
CA LEU A 691 -5.03 -8.94 -30.26
C LEU A 691 -6.53 -8.78 -29.94
N ASP A 692 -6.89 -8.35 -28.74
CA ASP A 692 -8.29 -8.14 -28.35
C ASP A 692 -9.01 -7.11 -29.24
N ILE A 693 -8.27 -6.18 -29.87
CA ILE A 693 -8.81 -5.19 -30.82
C ILE A 693 -9.04 -5.76 -32.23
N LEU A 694 -8.71 -7.04 -32.46
CA LEU A 694 -8.79 -7.74 -33.74
C LEU A 694 -9.75 -8.94 -33.70
N LYS A 695 -10.50 -9.14 -32.60
CA LYS A 695 -11.46 -10.25 -32.45
C LYS A 695 -12.59 -10.22 -33.48
N ASP A 696 -12.93 -9.03 -33.98
CA ASP A 696 -13.90 -8.81 -35.07
C ASP A 696 -13.35 -9.17 -36.47
N ARG A 697 -12.06 -9.54 -36.58
CA ARG A 697 -11.31 -9.70 -37.83
C ARG A 697 -10.76 -11.10 -38.05
N ILE A 698 -11.05 -12.04 -37.15
CA ILE A 698 -10.63 -13.43 -37.29
C ILE A 698 -11.31 -14.02 -38.53
N VAL A 699 -10.50 -14.48 -39.48
CA VAL A 699 -10.96 -15.17 -40.69
C VAL A 699 -10.93 -16.69 -40.48
N GLY A 700 -9.97 -17.18 -39.71
CA GLY A 700 -9.77 -18.61 -39.50
C GLY A 700 -8.52 -18.94 -38.70
N ILE A 701 -8.20 -20.23 -38.64
CA ILE A 701 -7.01 -20.80 -37.98
C ILE A 701 -6.05 -21.32 -39.04
N LEU A 702 -4.75 -21.10 -38.84
CA LEU A 702 -3.72 -21.42 -39.82
C LEU A 702 -3.51 -22.94 -39.94
N GLU A 703 -3.52 -23.46 -41.16
CA GLU A 703 -3.26 -24.87 -41.44
C GLU A 703 -1.84 -25.25 -40.98
N ARG A 704 -1.77 -26.16 -40.00
CA ARG A 704 -0.50 -26.71 -39.49
C ARG A 704 0.06 -27.70 -40.51
N THR A 705 0.87 -27.23 -41.45
CA THR A 705 1.63 -28.09 -42.36
C THR A 705 2.54 -29.04 -41.58
N ALA A 706 2.52 -30.31 -41.96
CA ALA A 706 3.11 -31.38 -41.17
C ALA A 706 4.64 -31.52 -41.34
N GLU A 707 5.41 -30.62 -40.75
CA GLU A 707 6.73 -30.95 -40.21
C GLU A 707 6.72 -30.84 -38.67
N PRO A 708 7.32 -31.78 -37.94
CA PRO A 708 7.11 -31.90 -36.51
C PRO A 708 7.85 -30.84 -35.70
N LEU A 709 7.09 -29.99 -35.03
CA LEU A 709 7.51 -29.31 -33.81
C LEU A 709 6.77 -29.99 -32.65
N ASP A 710 7.51 -30.71 -31.81
CA ASP A 710 6.94 -31.51 -30.73
C ASP A 710 6.11 -30.64 -29.76
N ASP A 711 4.95 -31.17 -29.39
CA ASP A 711 4.02 -30.57 -28.43
C ASP A 711 4.14 -31.30 -27.07
N PRO A 712 4.87 -30.76 -26.08
CA PRO A 712 5.14 -31.43 -24.82
C PRO A 712 3.99 -31.22 -23.81
N SER A 713 2.75 -31.47 -24.24
CA SER A 713 1.54 -31.29 -23.43
C SER A 713 0.71 -32.56 -23.17
N ASP A 714 1.26 -33.74 -23.49
CA ASP A 714 0.89 -35.02 -22.86
C ASP A 714 2.13 -35.88 -22.56
N ASP A 715 2.00 -36.81 -21.61
CA ASP A 715 3.04 -37.63 -20.94
C ASP A 715 4.49 -37.55 -21.49
N LEU A 716 5.35 -36.85 -20.73
CA LEU A 716 6.80 -36.84 -20.95
C LEU A 716 7.42 -38.21 -20.58
N HIS A 717 7.37 -39.15 -21.53
CA HIS A 717 8.17 -40.39 -21.51
C HIS A 717 9.67 -40.07 -21.68
N LEU A 718 10.25 -39.42 -20.67
CA LEU A 718 11.67 -39.11 -20.57
C LEU A 718 12.49 -40.40 -20.58
N ARG A 719 13.10 -40.71 -21.73
CA ARG A 719 13.99 -41.87 -21.88
C ARG A 719 15.13 -41.82 -20.86
N ASN A 720 15.53 -42.98 -20.35
CA ASN A 720 16.67 -43.07 -19.45
C ASN A 720 17.96 -42.77 -20.22
N ILE A 721 18.73 -41.78 -19.75
CA ILE A 721 20.06 -41.41 -20.24
C ILE A 721 21.08 -41.87 -19.21
N TYR A 722 21.99 -42.74 -19.64
CA TYR A 722 22.96 -43.39 -18.78
C TYR A 722 24.28 -42.61 -18.68
N THR A 723 25.06 -42.92 -17.65
CA THR A 723 26.38 -42.33 -17.38
C THR A 723 27.34 -42.37 -18.59
N GLN A 724 27.25 -43.40 -19.44
CA GLN A 724 28.08 -43.50 -20.66
C GLN A 724 27.58 -42.62 -21.82
N GLU A 725 26.27 -42.38 -21.94
CA GLU A 725 25.70 -41.47 -22.93
C GLU A 725 26.01 -40.03 -22.55
N LEU A 726 25.64 -39.60 -21.35
CA LEU A 726 25.82 -38.22 -20.85
C LEU A 726 27.25 -37.68 -21.03
N LYS A 727 28.28 -38.52 -20.82
CA LYS A 727 29.69 -38.15 -20.97
C LYS A 727 30.11 -37.80 -22.40
N GLN A 728 29.35 -38.22 -23.42
CA GLN A 728 29.59 -37.86 -24.82
C GLN A 728 29.14 -36.42 -25.11
N HIS A 729 28.22 -35.89 -24.30
CA HIS A 729 27.63 -34.56 -24.39
C HIS A 729 28.30 -33.57 -23.42
N SER A 730 29.64 -33.58 -23.39
CA SER A 730 30.49 -32.81 -22.47
C SER A 730 31.36 -31.75 -23.16
N SER A 731 31.02 -31.33 -24.39
CA SER A 731 31.84 -30.44 -25.22
C SER A 731 31.24 -29.04 -25.33
N LYS A 732 32.01 -28.04 -25.77
CA LYS A 732 31.51 -26.64 -25.89
C LYS A 732 30.33 -26.48 -26.88
N ASP A 733 30.20 -27.39 -27.84
CA ASP A 733 29.19 -27.37 -28.90
C ASP A 733 28.15 -28.51 -28.74
N ASN A 734 28.18 -29.20 -27.60
CA ASN A 734 27.25 -30.26 -27.21
C ASN A 734 27.29 -30.42 -25.68
N MET A 735 26.40 -29.74 -24.97
CA MET A 735 26.42 -29.50 -23.52
C MET A 735 25.15 -30.01 -22.82
N TRP A 736 25.13 -31.29 -22.48
CA TRP A 736 24.05 -31.86 -21.66
C TRP A 736 24.38 -31.74 -20.17
N VAL A 737 23.38 -31.35 -19.36
CA VAL A 737 23.54 -31.17 -17.90
C VAL A 737 22.36 -31.82 -17.19
N ILE A 738 22.62 -32.58 -16.12
CA ILE A 738 21.55 -33.06 -15.23
C ILE A 738 21.17 -31.92 -14.27
N LEU A 739 19.89 -31.62 -14.17
CA LEU A 739 19.29 -30.74 -13.18
C LEU A 739 18.08 -31.44 -12.56
N HIS A 740 18.11 -31.67 -11.25
CA HIS A 740 17.05 -32.36 -10.50
C HIS A 740 16.68 -33.76 -11.05
N GLY A 741 17.66 -34.48 -11.60
CA GLY A 741 17.47 -35.81 -12.21
C GLY A 741 17.01 -35.80 -13.68
N THR A 742 16.62 -34.66 -14.23
CA THR A 742 16.32 -34.50 -15.67
C THR A 742 17.55 -34.01 -16.41
N VAL A 743 17.84 -34.58 -17.58
CA VAL A 743 18.94 -34.15 -18.46
C VAL A 743 18.42 -33.11 -19.44
N TYR A 744 19.15 -32.01 -19.59
CA TYR A 744 18.82 -30.92 -20.51
C TYR A 744 19.95 -30.66 -21.51
N ASP A 745 19.64 -30.51 -22.80
CA ASP A 745 20.57 -30.00 -23.81
C ASP A 745 20.62 -28.47 -23.78
N LEU A 746 21.59 -27.93 -23.03
CA LEU A 746 21.74 -26.49 -22.86
C LEU A 746 22.65 -25.86 -23.93
N THR A 747 22.96 -26.57 -25.02
CA THR A 747 23.88 -26.11 -26.08
C THR A 747 23.45 -24.76 -26.67
N ASP A 748 22.22 -24.65 -27.16
CA ASP A 748 21.68 -23.39 -27.69
C ASP A 748 21.29 -22.39 -26.60
N PHE A 749 20.72 -22.86 -25.48
CA PHE A 749 20.38 -21.99 -24.35
C PHE A 749 21.61 -21.22 -23.82
N SER A 750 22.79 -21.86 -23.80
CA SER A 750 24.04 -21.25 -23.36
C SER A 750 24.41 -19.96 -24.08
N LYS A 751 24.01 -19.82 -25.36
CA LYS A 751 24.32 -18.69 -26.24
C LYS A 751 23.56 -17.42 -25.82
N GLY A 752 22.38 -17.57 -25.24
CA GLY A 752 21.55 -16.48 -24.68
C GLY A 752 21.62 -16.36 -23.15
N HIS A 753 22.38 -17.22 -22.46
CA HIS A 753 22.39 -17.28 -21.01
C HIS A 753 23.02 -16.03 -20.37
N PRO A 754 22.35 -15.30 -19.45
CA PRO A 754 22.88 -14.06 -18.87
C PRO A 754 24.18 -14.21 -18.06
N GLY A 755 24.46 -15.39 -17.51
CA GLY A 755 25.75 -15.71 -16.86
C GLY A 755 26.87 -16.10 -17.85
N GLY A 756 26.58 -16.08 -19.15
CA GLY A 756 27.46 -16.58 -20.22
C GLY A 756 27.49 -18.11 -20.34
N ALA A 757 27.86 -18.59 -21.52
CA ALA A 757 27.95 -20.02 -21.82
C ALA A 757 28.98 -20.79 -20.98
N PHE A 758 30.06 -20.12 -20.56
CA PHE A 758 31.21 -20.73 -19.86
C PHE A 758 30.86 -21.40 -18.52
N LEU A 759 29.77 -20.98 -17.87
CA LEU A 759 29.30 -21.62 -16.63
C LEU A 759 28.61 -22.96 -16.93
N ILE A 760 27.73 -22.99 -17.94
CA ILE A 760 27.06 -24.20 -18.43
C ILE A 760 28.10 -25.19 -18.98
N GLN A 761 29.08 -24.70 -19.74
CA GLN A 761 30.18 -25.50 -20.30
C GLN A 761 30.99 -26.26 -19.24
N LYS A 762 31.10 -25.76 -18.00
CA LYS A 762 31.79 -26.47 -16.91
C LYS A 762 30.98 -27.63 -16.34
N LEU A 763 29.65 -27.61 -16.50
CA LEU A 763 28.70 -28.61 -16.01
C LEU A 763 28.33 -29.63 -17.10
N ALA A 764 28.70 -29.38 -18.36
CA ALA A 764 28.49 -30.30 -19.48
C ALA A 764 29.01 -31.72 -19.18
N GLY A 765 28.17 -32.72 -19.41
CA GLY A 765 28.41 -34.14 -19.13
C GLY A 765 28.32 -34.52 -17.64
N LYS A 766 27.65 -33.73 -16.79
CA LYS A 766 27.62 -33.90 -15.32
C LYS A 766 26.27 -33.49 -14.72
N ASP A 767 26.11 -33.76 -13.43
CA ASP A 767 25.11 -33.10 -12.59
C ASP A 767 25.54 -31.66 -12.28
N GLY A 768 24.61 -30.72 -12.44
CA GLY A 768 24.75 -29.30 -12.15
C GLY A 768 23.73 -28.79 -11.13
N THR A 769 22.95 -29.66 -10.49
CA THR A 769 21.78 -29.34 -9.65
C THR A 769 22.12 -28.38 -8.51
N ASP A 770 23.15 -28.68 -7.72
CA ASP A 770 23.60 -27.82 -6.62
C ASP A 770 24.04 -26.44 -7.14
N GLN A 771 24.78 -26.40 -8.25
CA GLN A 771 25.28 -25.15 -8.83
C GLN A 771 24.14 -24.33 -9.47
N PHE A 772 23.10 -24.98 -9.97
CA PHE A 772 21.90 -24.33 -10.45
C PHE A 772 21.13 -23.67 -9.29
N GLN A 773 20.84 -24.41 -8.21
CA GLN A 773 20.10 -23.91 -7.05
C GLN A 773 20.80 -22.73 -6.33
N VAL A 774 22.14 -22.68 -6.35
CA VAL A 774 22.91 -21.56 -5.76
C VAL A 774 22.68 -20.22 -6.50
N PHE A 775 22.31 -20.24 -7.78
CA PHE A 775 22.16 -19.04 -8.61
C PHE A 775 20.74 -18.83 -9.18
N HIS A 776 19.89 -19.85 -9.18
CA HIS A 776 18.57 -19.85 -9.82
C HIS A 776 17.53 -20.49 -8.89
N ALA A 777 16.32 -19.95 -8.90
CA ALA A 777 15.18 -20.56 -8.21
C ALA A 777 14.53 -21.65 -9.08
N PRO A 778 13.86 -22.67 -8.50
CA PRO A 778 13.39 -23.85 -9.23
C PRO A 778 12.47 -23.54 -10.43
N GLU A 779 11.71 -22.45 -10.38
CA GLU A 779 10.78 -21.99 -11.42
C GLU A 779 11.53 -21.50 -12.69
N LYS A 780 12.88 -21.47 -12.66
CA LYS A 780 13.71 -21.27 -13.84
C LYS A 780 13.94 -22.54 -14.66
N LEU A 781 13.53 -23.70 -14.17
CA LEU A 781 13.46 -24.92 -14.97
C LEU A 781 12.40 -24.79 -16.09
N ASP A 782 11.28 -24.10 -15.89
CA ASP A 782 10.28 -23.90 -16.96
C ASP A 782 10.83 -23.11 -18.16
N MET A 783 11.74 -22.16 -17.92
CA MET A 783 12.43 -21.43 -19.00
C MET A 783 13.35 -22.32 -19.86
N ILE A 784 13.75 -23.49 -19.35
CA ILE A 784 14.57 -24.48 -20.06
C ILE A 784 13.85 -25.81 -20.32
N ARG A 785 12.57 -25.92 -19.99
CA ARG A 785 11.78 -27.17 -20.06
C ARG A 785 11.74 -27.77 -21.46
N ARG A 786 11.70 -26.93 -22.50
CA ARG A 786 11.81 -27.32 -23.92
C ARG A 786 13.17 -27.87 -24.36
N TYR A 787 14.16 -27.90 -23.47
CA TYR A 787 15.48 -28.49 -23.71
C TYR A 787 15.68 -29.81 -22.95
N ALA A 788 14.67 -30.33 -22.26
CA ALA A 788 14.76 -31.64 -21.59
C ALA A 788 14.87 -32.77 -22.63
N VAL A 789 15.82 -33.69 -22.44
CA VAL A 789 16.13 -34.78 -23.40
C VAL A 789 16.00 -36.20 -22.81
N GLY A 790 15.77 -36.32 -21.50
CA GLY A 790 15.56 -37.59 -20.81
C GLY A 790 15.74 -37.48 -19.29
N SER A 791 15.58 -38.60 -18.59
CA SER A 791 15.84 -38.73 -17.14
C SER A 791 17.18 -39.43 -16.93
N PHE A 792 17.95 -39.01 -15.93
CA PHE A 792 19.27 -39.61 -15.66
C PHE A 792 19.15 -40.93 -14.87
N THR A 793 20.01 -41.90 -15.18
CA THR A 793 20.08 -43.20 -14.46
C THR A 793 21.53 -43.68 -14.36
N GLU A 794 21.95 -44.11 -13.17
CA GLU A 794 23.36 -44.46 -12.90
C GLU A 794 23.76 -45.87 -13.35
N GLU A 795 22.82 -46.84 -13.41
CA GLU A 795 23.09 -48.23 -13.76
C GLU A 795 23.08 -48.48 -15.28
N ASP A 796 24.21 -48.91 -15.84
CA ASP A 796 24.30 -49.32 -17.26
C ASP A 796 23.53 -50.63 -17.49
N GLY A 797 22.31 -50.52 -18.05
CA GLY A 797 21.39 -51.65 -18.25
C GLY A 797 21.92 -52.72 -19.22
N VAL A 798 22.06 -53.95 -18.74
CA VAL A 798 22.47 -55.12 -19.54
C VAL A 798 21.30 -55.62 -20.40
N LEU A 799 21.57 -55.85 -21.69
CA LEU A 799 20.66 -56.54 -22.61
C LEU A 799 20.56 -58.04 -22.25
N GLU A 800 19.46 -58.47 -21.63
CA GLU A 800 18.99 -59.85 -21.76
C GLU A 800 18.10 -60.00 -23.01
N ALA A 801 18.07 -61.20 -23.59
CA ALA A 801 17.68 -61.37 -24.98
C ALA A 801 16.49 -62.32 -25.22
N GLY A 802 15.46 -61.79 -25.88
CA GLY A 802 14.79 -62.47 -26.99
C GLY A 802 13.53 -63.30 -26.71
N LEU A 803 12.98 -63.79 -27.82
CA LEU A 803 11.74 -64.54 -28.01
C LEU A 803 10.45 -63.69 -27.86
N ALA A 804 9.50 -63.72 -28.80
CA ALA A 804 9.36 -64.55 -30.01
C ALA A 804 9.13 -63.71 -31.28
#